data_AF-A0A6N2MXR8-F1
#
_entry.id   AF-A0A6N2MXR8-F1
#
_cell.length_a   1.000
_cell.length_b   1.000
_cell.length_c   1.000
_cell.angle_alpha   90.00
_cell.angle_beta   90.00
_cell.angle_gamma   90.00
#
_symmetry.space_group_name_H-M   'P 1'
#
loop_
_entity.id
_entity.type
_entity.pdbx_description
1 polymer ?
#
loop_
_entity_poly.entity_id
_entity_poly.type
_entity_poly.pdbx_seq_one_letter_code
_entity_poly.pdbx_strand_id
1 'polypeptide(L)'
;MSSNSSTPPPALLGEESLVAPPADSANLPTIPNVATSDAYFQELFNPNASIIVRKNVQSCLALLASRTGSEVSELLEPLYQPLLQPLITRPLRSKTVEQQVGIVTALNFCLALRPPLLKLTQELVNFLQEALQIAEADENVWVVKFVNPKYTLSLNKLRTSCIELLCTAMAWADFKSQNHSELRAKIISMFFKSLTCRTPEIVAVAKEGLRQVINQQRMPKELLQSSLRPILVNLAHTKNLSMPLLQGLARLLELLSSWFNVTLGGKLLEHLKKWMEPDKLSQSIKSWKAGEEPKIAAGALPSGQVYSELNSPYRLPLTKFLNRYATLAVDYFLARLNDPKYFRRFMYILRSDAGQPLRDELAKSPQKILASAFPEFLPKSDVEMSSNSSTPPPALLGEESLVAPPADSANLPTIPNVATSDAYFQGLALIKMLVKLIPSWLHSNQPVFDTLVLVWKSPARVSRLYNEQELNLVQVKESKWLVKCFLNYLRPDKTEVAEGYPPNMKRALLLYFLNLFQSKQLGHDHLVVVMQMLILPMLAHAFQNGQSWEVVDPGIIKTIVDKLLDPPEEVSAEYDEPLRIELLQLATLLLKYLQNDLVQHRKELIKFGWNHLKREDSASKQWAFVNVCHFLEAYQAPEKIILQVALVIEAKDKEATTMYTQALELLSQALEVWPNANVKFNYLEKLLNNMQPSQSKDPSTALAQGLDVMNKVLEKQPHLFIRNNINQISQILEPCFKQKMLDAGK
;
A
#
# COMPACT_ATOMS: atom_id res chain seq x y z
N MET A 1 -25.20 33.62 -22.57
CA MET A 1 -26.17 32.50 -22.58
C MET A 1 -25.70 31.46 -21.60
N SER A 2 -26.60 30.93 -20.77
CA SER A 2 -26.26 30.22 -19.53
C SER A 2 -26.98 28.88 -19.42
N SER A 3 -26.22 27.80 -19.26
CA SER A 3 -26.73 26.46 -18.96
C SER A 3 -26.35 26.05 -17.53
N ASN A 4 -27.29 26.18 -16.59
CA ASN A 4 -27.11 25.74 -15.21
C ASN A 4 -27.23 24.20 -15.11
N SER A 5 -26.16 23.51 -14.72
CA SER A 5 -26.23 22.10 -14.30
C SER A 5 -26.39 22.02 -12.78
N SER A 6 -27.61 21.80 -12.30
CA SER A 6 -27.91 21.63 -10.87
C SER A 6 -27.59 20.21 -10.40
N THR A 7 -26.49 20.03 -9.67
CA THR A 7 -26.20 18.79 -8.94
C THR A 7 -26.90 18.79 -7.57
N PRO A 8 -27.49 17.66 -7.13
CA PRO A 8 -28.11 17.56 -5.81
C PRO A 8 -27.05 17.37 -4.70
N PRO A 9 -27.36 17.76 -3.44
CA PRO A 9 -26.47 17.53 -2.29
C PRO A 9 -26.44 16.04 -1.87
N PRO A 10 -25.37 15.58 -1.20
CA PRO A 10 -25.15 14.17 -0.89
C PRO A 10 -26.11 13.65 0.19
N ALA A 11 -26.54 12.39 0.04
CA ALA A 11 -27.36 11.70 1.04
C ALA A 11 -26.54 11.32 2.28
N LEU A 12 -27.11 11.53 3.47
CA LEU A 12 -26.56 11.09 4.76
C LEU A 12 -27.15 9.73 5.18
N LEU A 13 -26.94 8.71 4.36
CA LEU A 13 -27.08 7.30 4.76
C LEU A 13 -25.90 6.53 4.15
N GLY A 14 -25.25 5.69 4.95
CA GLY A 14 -24.15 4.86 4.47
C GLY A 14 -24.70 3.73 3.61
N GLU A 15 -24.24 3.64 2.35
CA GLU A 15 -24.51 2.50 1.49
C GLU A 15 -23.65 1.31 1.93
N GLU A 16 -24.21 0.42 2.75
CA GLU A 16 -23.82 -0.98 2.71
C GLU A 16 -24.65 -1.65 1.60
N SER A 17 -23.96 -2.04 0.53
CA SER A 17 -24.58 -2.59 -0.67
C SER A 17 -25.11 -4.01 -0.44
N LEU A 18 -26.36 -4.14 -0.01
CA LEU A 18 -27.12 -5.38 -0.18
C LEU A 18 -27.83 -5.36 -1.54
N VAL A 19 -27.42 -6.26 -2.43
CA VAL A 19 -27.95 -6.41 -3.79
C VAL A 19 -29.45 -6.73 -3.73
N ALA A 20 -30.27 -5.86 -4.33
CA ALA A 20 -31.69 -6.14 -4.54
C ALA A 20 -31.88 -7.11 -5.72
N PRO A 21 -32.73 -8.15 -5.59
CA PRO A 21 -33.10 -9.00 -6.73
C PRO A 21 -34.03 -8.25 -7.70
N PRO A 22 -34.10 -8.65 -8.97
CA PRO A 22 -34.98 -8.01 -9.97
C PRO A 22 -36.46 -8.18 -9.61
N ALA A 23 -37.28 -7.25 -10.08
CA ALA A 23 -38.72 -7.25 -9.83
C ALA A 23 -39.46 -8.19 -10.79
N ASP A 24 -39.86 -9.36 -10.29
CA ASP A 24 -40.84 -10.21 -10.97
C ASP A 24 -42.25 -9.62 -10.83
N SER A 25 -42.86 -9.28 -11.96
CA SER A 25 -44.21 -8.75 -12.03
C SER A 25 -45.26 -9.88 -11.95
N ALA A 26 -45.55 -10.37 -10.74
CA ALA A 26 -46.68 -11.24 -10.49
C ALA A 26 -47.25 -11.06 -9.06
N ASN A 27 -48.56 -10.78 -8.97
CA ASN A 27 -49.38 -10.83 -7.75
C ASN A 27 -48.90 -9.98 -6.55
N LEU A 28 -49.22 -8.68 -6.58
CA LEU A 28 -49.33 -7.86 -5.36
C LEU A 28 -50.49 -8.38 -4.49
N PRO A 29 -50.27 -8.79 -3.22
CA PRO A 29 -51.34 -8.95 -2.26
C PRO A 29 -51.95 -7.59 -1.93
N THR A 30 -53.26 -7.57 -1.68
CA THR A 30 -53.97 -6.38 -1.20
C THR A 30 -53.31 -5.80 0.05
N ILE A 31 -53.26 -4.46 0.12
CA ILE A 31 -52.68 -3.63 1.20
C ILE A 31 -52.74 -4.33 2.57
N PRO A 32 -51.59 -4.66 3.20
CA PRO A 32 -51.60 -5.23 4.55
C PRO A 32 -52.08 -4.20 5.57
N ASN A 33 -53.29 -4.44 6.10
CA ASN A 33 -53.98 -3.75 7.19
C ASN A 33 -53.32 -2.49 7.81
N VAL A 34 -54.03 -1.37 7.68
CA VAL A 34 -53.83 -0.07 8.38
C VAL A 34 -53.44 -0.24 9.87
N ALA A 35 -54.01 -1.24 10.55
CA ALA A 35 -53.69 -1.54 11.96
C ALA A 35 -52.20 -1.86 12.24
N THR A 36 -51.45 -2.41 11.26
CA THR A 36 -50.01 -2.68 11.45
C THR A 36 -49.15 -1.44 11.25
N SER A 37 -49.56 -0.53 10.35
CA SER A 37 -48.88 0.75 10.18
C SER A 37 -49.08 1.66 11.40
N ASP A 38 -50.30 1.71 11.97
CA ASP A 38 -50.63 2.52 13.14
C ASP A 38 -49.70 2.26 14.34
N ALA A 39 -49.31 1.01 14.58
CA ALA A 39 -48.40 0.65 15.66
C ALA A 39 -46.98 1.22 15.46
N TYR A 40 -46.45 1.15 14.23
CA TYR A 40 -45.16 1.77 13.90
C TYR A 40 -45.23 3.29 14.04
N PHE A 41 -46.33 3.91 13.61
CA PHE A 41 -46.52 5.35 13.71
C PHE A 41 -46.66 5.84 15.16
N GLN A 42 -47.36 5.10 16.02
CA GLN A 42 -47.42 5.39 17.45
C GLN A 42 -46.03 5.36 18.09
N GLU A 43 -45.18 4.37 17.78
CA GLU A 43 -43.82 4.30 18.32
C GLU A 43 -42.86 5.35 17.72
N LEU A 44 -43.09 5.84 16.50
CA LEU A 44 -42.33 6.96 15.94
C LEU A 44 -42.51 8.24 16.79
N PHE A 45 -43.73 8.50 17.25
CA PHE A 45 -44.11 9.70 17.99
C PHE A 45 -44.12 9.53 19.52
N ASN A 46 -44.13 8.29 20.03
CA ASN A 46 -44.05 7.95 21.46
C ASN A 46 -42.83 8.65 22.10
N PRO A 47 -42.99 9.59 23.05
CA PRO A 47 -41.86 10.30 23.65
C PRO A 47 -40.88 9.40 24.42
N ASN A 48 -41.30 8.21 24.85
CA ASN A 48 -40.48 7.27 25.60
C ASN A 48 -39.76 6.24 24.70
N ALA A 49 -40.06 6.19 23.40
CA ALA A 49 -39.41 5.26 22.47
C ALA A 49 -37.90 5.56 22.34
N SER A 50 -37.09 4.50 22.41
CA SER A 50 -35.64 4.60 22.30
C SER A 50 -35.20 5.02 20.89
N ILE A 51 -34.00 5.61 20.78
CA ILE A 51 -33.47 6.05 19.48
C ILE A 51 -33.26 4.89 18.48
N ILE A 52 -33.03 3.68 18.99
CA ILE A 52 -32.90 2.45 18.17
C ILE A 52 -34.28 2.07 17.60
N VAL A 53 -35.32 2.08 18.44
CA VAL A 53 -36.70 1.80 18.01
C VAL A 53 -37.12 2.80 16.93
N ARG A 54 -36.89 4.10 17.12
CA ARG A 54 -37.22 5.13 16.11
C ARG A 54 -36.47 4.92 14.80
N LYS A 55 -35.17 4.61 14.82
CA LYS A 55 -34.40 4.33 13.59
C LYS A 55 -34.93 3.11 12.85
N ASN A 56 -35.25 2.03 13.57
CA ASN A 56 -35.83 0.83 12.97
C ASN A 56 -37.21 1.13 12.36
N VAL A 57 -38.07 1.87 13.07
CA VAL A 57 -39.37 2.34 12.55
C VAL A 57 -39.18 3.17 11.28
N GLN A 58 -38.28 4.15 11.27
CA GLN A 58 -37.99 4.98 10.08
C GLN A 58 -37.53 4.13 8.89
N SER A 59 -36.66 3.15 9.10
CA SER A 59 -36.22 2.20 8.06
C SER A 59 -37.36 1.32 7.55
N CYS A 60 -38.21 0.81 8.44
CA CYS A 60 -39.41 0.05 8.06
C CYS A 60 -40.38 0.90 7.24
N LEU A 61 -40.60 2.17 7.59
CA LEU A 61 -41.46 3.08 6.83
C LEU A 61 -40.90 3.37 5.42
N ALA A 62 -39.59 3.57 5.28
CA ALA A 62 -38.95 3.73 3.98
C ALA A 62 -39.06 2.45 3.11
N LEU A 63 -38.94 1.27 3.72
CA LEU A 63 -39.15 0.00 3.04
C LEU A 63 -40.61 -0.21 2.63
N LEU A 64 -41.58 0.13 3.49
CA LEU A 64 -43.00 0.06 3.17
C LEU A 64 -43.35 0.99 2.00
N ALA A 65 -42.94 2.26 2.07
CA ALA A 65 -43.09 3.23 0.97
C ALA A 65 -42.56 2.70 -0.38
N SER A 66 -41.31 2.20 -0.39
CA SER A 66 -40.71 1.66 -1.62
C SER A 66 -41.39 0.40 -2.16
N ARG A 67 -42.12 -0.35 -1.32
CA ARG A 67 -42.89 -1.55 -1.73
C ARG A 67 -44.34 -1.25 -2.09
N THR A 68 -44.95 -0.19 -1.56
CA THR A 68 -46.31 0.24 -1.92
C THR A 68 -46.36 1.20 -3.10
N GLY A 69 -45.22 1.82 -3.45
CA GLY A 69 -45.17 2.87 -4.47
C GLY A 69 -45.77 4.21 -4.00
N SER A 70 -45.80 4.44 -2.69
CA SER A 70 -46.27 5.68 -2.05
C SER A 70 -45.12 6.38 -1.35
N GLU A 71 -45.22 7.70 -1.16
CA GLU A 71 -44.23 8.43 -0.37
C GLU A 71 -44.46 8.25 1.14
N VAL A 72 -43.39 8.30 1.93
CA VAL A 72 -43.47 8.18 3.40
C VAL A 72 -44.36 9.27 4.02
N SER A 73 -44.43 10.45 3.38
CA SER A 73 -45.34 11.54 3.78
C SER A 73 -46.81 11.17 3.60
N GLU A 74 -47.17 10.50 2.50
CA GLU A 74 -48.56 10.11 2.19
C GLU A 74 -49.06 9.05 3.18
N LEU A 75 -48.20 8.10 3.54
CA LEU A 75 -48.48 7.09 4.55
C LEU A 75 -48.69 7.68 5.96
N LEU A 76 -48.09 8.84 6.25
CA LEU A 76 -48.16 9.53 7.55
C LEU A 76 -49.30 10.56 7.65
N GLU A 77 -49.79 11.10 6.54
CA GLU A 77 -50.75 12.21 6.53
C GLU A 77 -52.08 11.93 7.27
N PRO A 78 -52.69 10.72 7.21
CA PRO A 78 -53.90 10.41 7.97
C PRO A 78 -53.74 10.53 9.51
N LEU A 79 -52.52 10.34 10.02
CA LEU A 79 -52.20 10.33 11.45
C LEU A 79 -51.55 11.62 11.95
N TYR A 80 -51.34 12.59 11.05
CA TYR A 80 -50.79 13.91 11.35
C TYR A 80 -51.55 14.64 12.47
N GLN A 81 -52.87 14.74 12.34
CA GLN A 81 -53.72 15.45 13.30
C GLN A 81 -53.71 14.84 14.71
N PRO A 82 -54.01 13.53 14.90
CA PRO A 82 -54.10 12.96 16.25
C PRO A 82 -52.75 12.86 16.99
N LEU A 83 -51.63 12.64 16.27
CA LEU A 83 -50.34 12.34 16.90
C LEU A 83 -49.34 13.52 16.89
N LEU A 84 -49.32 14.35 15.86
CA LEU A 84 -48.28 15.39 15.71
C LEU A 84 -48.68 16.74 16.34
N GLN A 85 -49.93 17.17 16.19
CA GLN A 85 -50.40 18.46 16.74
C GLN A 85 -50.18 18.59 18.27
N PRO A 86 -50.40 17.54 19.10
CA PRO A 86 -50.14 17.61 20.54
C PRO A 86 -48.65 17.75 20.92
N LEU A 87 -47.73 17.44 20.01
CA LEU A 87 -46.27 17.54 20.22
C LEU A 87 -45.76 18.96 19.95
N ILE A 88 -46.35 19.67 18.98
CA ILE A 88 -45.95 21.04 18.61
C ILE A 88 -46.55 22.08 19.57
N THR A 89 -47.78 21.85 20.05
CA THR A 89 -48.52 22.79 20.92
C THR A 89 -48.03 22.83 22.37
N ARG A 90 -47.28 21.82 22.83
CA ARG A 90 -46.80 21.71 24.22
C ARG A 90 -45.33 22.14 24.33
N PRO A 91 -44.97 23.01 25.29
CA PRO A 91 -43.59 23.51 25.42
C PRO A 91 -42.63 22.37 25.77
N LEU A 92 -41.48 22.35 25.09
CA LEU A 92 -40.49 21.28 25.16
C LEU A 92 -39.96 21.12 26.59
N ARG A 93 -39.76 22.24 27.31
CA ARG A 93 -39.32 22.28 28.72
C ARG A 93 -40.21 21.54 29.72
N SER A 94 -41.45 21.18 29.37
CA SER A 94 -42.36 20.44 30.27
C SER A 94 -42.10 18.92 30.33
N LYS A 95 -41.07 18.42 29.63
CA LYS A 95 -40.76 16.99 29.46
C LYS A 95 -39.36 16.63 29.98
N THR A 96 -39.10 15.34 30.20
CA THR A 96 -37.74 14.89 30.56
C THR A 96 -36.78 15.09 29.38
N VAL A 97 -35.47 15.24 29.63
CA VAL A 97 -34.48 15.49 28.57
C VAL A 97 -34.51 14.42 27.48
N GLU A 98 -34.77 13.16 27.83
CA GLU A 98 -34.88 12.04 26.89
C GLU A 98 -36.15 12.13 26.02
N GLN A 99 -37.29 12.53 26.62
CA GLN A 99 -38.52 12.81 25.89
C GLN A 99 -38.35 14.02 24.95
N GLN A 100 -37.62 15.07 25.38
CA GLN A 100 -37.32 16.22 24.55
C GLN A 100 -36.51 15.83 23.31
N VAL A 101 -35.46 15.01 23.48
CA VAL A 101 -34.70 14.43 22.36
C VAL A 101 -35.63 13.67 21.41
N GLY A 102 -36.48 12.79 21.94
CA GLY A 102 -37.42 12.00 21.14
C GLY A 102 -38.36 12.85 20.29
N ILE A 103 -38.96 13.89 20.88
CA ILE A 103 -39.87 14.83 20.19
C ILE A 103 -39.12 15.59 19.08
N VAL A 104 -37.94 16.15 19.39
CA VAL A 104 -37.13 16.90 18.43
C VAL A 104 -36.68 16.01 17.26
N THR A 105 -36.27 14.77 17.52
CA THR A 105 -35.90 13.80 16.47
C THR A 105 -37.09 13.44 15.57
N ALA A 106 -38.27 13.23 16.14
CA ALA A 106 -39.49 12.91 15.37
C ALA A 106 -39.92 14.09 14.49
N LEU A 107 -39.87 15.32 15.00
CA LEU A 107 -40.16 16.54 14.23
C LEU A 107 -39.11 16.78 13.13
N ASN A 108 -37.83 16.54 13.42
CA ASN A 108 -36.76 16.65 12.43
C ASN A 108 -36.96 15.66 11.26
N PHE A 109 -37.36 14.42 11.57
CA PHE A 109 -37.71 13.44 10.55
C PHE A 109 -38.89 13.91 9.68
N CYS A 110 -39.99 14.37 10.29
CA CYS A 110 -41.16 14.88 9.55
C CYS A 110 -40.84 16.09 8.65
N LEU A 111 -39.87 16.91 9.05
CA LEU A 111 -39.41 18.08 8.29
C LEU A 111 -38.46 17.70 7.14
N ALA A 112 -37.72 16.59 7.27
CA ALA A 112 -36.78 16.09 6.27
C ALA A 112 -37.44 15.29 5.14
N LEU A 113 -38.71 14.87 5.31
CA LEU A 113 -39.49 14.20 4.26
C LEU A 113 -39.65 15.10 3.01
N ARG A 114 -39.88 14.46 1.86
CA ARG A 114 -40.15 15.14 0.58
C ARG A 114 -41.37 14.49 -0.09
N PRO A 115 -42.53 15.16 -0.16
CA PRO A 115 -42.83 16.48 0.43
C PRO A 115 -42.73 16.48 1.97
N PRO A 116 -42.40 17.63 2.59
CA PRO A 116 -42.37 17.76 4.04
C PRO A 116 -43.78 17.67 4.61
N LEU A 117 -43.96 16.83 5.63
CA LEU A 117 -45.27 16.59 6.27
C LEU A 117 -45.76 17.82 7.06
N LEU A 118 -44.82 18.61 7.58
CA LEU A 118 -45.06 19.79 8.40
C LEU A 118 -45.43 21.00 7.53
N LYS A 119 -46.49 21.73 7.93
CA LYS A 119 -46.82 23.06 7.41
C LYS A 119 -46.23 24.14 8.32
N LEU A 120 -45.79 25.27 7.75
CA LEU A 120 -45.14 26.35 8.50
C LEU A 120 -46.18 27.17 9.29
N THR A 121 -46.55 26.69 10.48
CA THR A 121 -47.47 27.38 11.39
C THR A 121 -46.72 28.20 12.45
N GLN A 122 -47.42 29.12 13.12
CA GLN A 122 -46.82 29.95 14.16
C GLN A 122 -46.35 29.13 15.37
N GLU A 123 -47.03 28.03 15.69
CA GLU A 123 -46.64 27.10 16.75
C GLU A 123 -45.30 26.42 16.42
N LEU A 124 -45.10 26.02 15.16
CA LEU A 124 -43.82 25.47 14.71
C LEU A 124 -42.70 26.51 14.75
N VAL A 125 -42.98 27.77 14.38
CA VAL A 125 -42.00 28.87 14.52
C VAL A 125 -41.64 29.11 15.99
N ASN A 126 -42.61 29.06 16.90
CA ASN A 126 -42.37 29.16 18.35
C ASN A 126 -41.53 27.97 18.88
N PHE A 127 -41.79 26.75 18.39
CA PHE A 127 -41.01 25.56 18.73
C PHE A 127 -39.55 25.68 18.25
N LEU A 128 -39.32 26.17 17.03
CA LEU A 128 -37.96 26.43 16.51
C LEU A 128 -37.22 27.50 17.34
N GLN A 129 -37.94 28.51 17.88
CA GLN A 129 -37.35 29.47 18.82
C GLN A 129 -36.99 28.83 20.17
N GLU A 130 -37.80 27.92 20.70
CA GLU A 130 -37.46 27.17 21.93
C GLU A 130 -36.23 26.26 21.71
N ALA A 131 -36.16 25.56 20.57
CA ALA A 131 -35.02 24.74 20.18
C ALA A 131 -33.73 25.58 20.02
N LEU A 132 -33.82 26.78 19.44
CA LEU A 132 -32.71 27.72 19.31
C LEU A 132 -32.17 28.16 20.68
N GLN A 133 -33.04 28.52 21.63
CA GLN A 133 -32.62 28.88 22.99
C GLN A 133 -31.88 27.74 23.70
N ILE A 134 -32.26 26.48 23.43
CA ILE A 134 -31.58 25.30 23.98
C ILE A 134 -30.20 25.12 23.31
N ALA A 135 -30.10 25.28 21.99
CA ALA A 135 -28.84 25.19 21.26
C ALA A 135 -27.83 26.27 21.69
N GLU A 136 -28.29 27.51 21.86
CA GLU A 136 -27.48 28.67 22.28
C GLU A 136 -27.01 28.64 23.74
N ALA A 137 -27.57 27.77 24.58
CA ALA A 137 -27.25 27.69 26.00
C ALA A 137 -25.75 27.46 26.26
N ASP A 138 -25.21 28.14 27.27
CA ASP A 138 -23.79 28.12 27.59
C ASP A 138 -23.43 26.90 28.46
N GLU A 139 -22.50 26.07 27.99
CA GLU A 139 -22.02 24.86 28.69
C GLU A 139 -21.56 25.20 30.13
N ASN A 140 -20.97 26.38 30.35
CA ASN A 140 -20.47 26.77 31.67
C ASN A 140 -21.59 26.97 32.69
N VAL A 141 -22.76 27.48 32.27
CA VAL A 141 -23.91 27.70 33.15
C VAL A 141 -24.49 26.38 33.65
N TRP A 142 -24.42 25.33 32.83
CA TRP A 142 -24.92 24.00 33.18
C TRP A 142 -23.92 23.22 34.03
N VAL A 143 -22.61 23.28 33.71
CA VAL A 143 -21.56 22.63 34.51
C VAL A 143 -21.48 23.20 35.93
N VAL A 144 -21.74 24.50 36.12
CA VAL A 144 -21.79 25.12 37.45
C VAL A 144 -23.06 24.76 38.23
N LYS A 145 -24.19 24.53 37.56
CA LYS A 145 -25.47 24.16 38.21
C LYS A 145 -25.66 22.66 38.42
N PHE A 146 -25.04 21.81 37.60
CA PHE A 146 -25.28 20.37 37.59
C PHE A 146 -23.96 19.59 37.55
N VAL A 147 -23.61 18.96 38.67
CA VAL A 147 -22.33 18.26 38.87
C VAL A 147 -22.30 16.86 38.23
N ASN A 148 -23.44 16.33 37.75
CA ASN A 148 -23.55 14.95 37.27
C ASN A 148 -23.17 14.80 35.77
N PRO A 149 -22.10 14.07 35.42
CA PRO A 149 -21.66 13.91 34.02
C PRO A 149 -22.70 13.25 33.10
N LYS A 150 -23.54 12.34 33.62
CA LYS A 150 -24.59 11.68 32.83
C LYS A 150 -25.66 12.69 32.37
N TYR A 151 -25.98 13.67 33.22
CA TYR A 151 -26.95 14.71 32.88
C TYR A 151 -26.40 15.66 31.81
N THR A 152 -25.13 16.06 31.92
CA THR A 152 -24.42 16.84 30.89
C THR A 152 -24.40 16.13 29.54
N LEU A 153 -24.20 14.80 29.51
CA LEU A 153 -24.25 14.02 28.28
C LEU A 153 -25.65 14.03 27.64
N SER A 154 -26.72 13.84 28.41
CA SER A 154 -28.10 13.90 27.89
C SER A 154 -28.49 15.29 27.40
N LEU A 155 -28.04 16.35 28.09
CA LEU A 155 -28.21 17.73 27.65
C LEU A 155 -27.44 18.04 26.35
N ASN A 156 -26.23 17.51 26.19
CA ASN A 156 -25.48 17.63 24.93
C ASN A 156 -26.19 16.90 23.78
N LYS A 157 -26.76 15.70 24.00
CA LYS A 157 -27.59 15.01 23.00
C LYS A 157 -28.79 15.87 22.57
N LEU A 158 -29.49 16.49 23.53
CA LEU A 158 -30.58 17.41 23.24
C LEU A 158 -30.12 18.61 22.40
N ARG A 159 -28.99 19.24 22.76
CA ARG A 159 -28.42 20.34 21.96
C ARG A 159 -28.10 19.90 20.54
N THR A 160 -27.45 18.74 20.34
CA THR A 160 -27.18 18.19 19.00
C THR A 160 -28.48 18.01 18.21
N SER A 161 -29.51 17.38 18.79
CA SER A 161 -30.81 17.17 18.12
C SER A 161 -31.52 18.49 17.77
N CYS A 162 -31.47 19.50 18.64
CA CYS A 162 -32.02 20.83 18.35
C CYS A 162 -31.27 21.52 17.20
N ILE A 163 -29.94 21.39 17.14
CA ILE A 163 -29.14 21.94 16.04
C ILE A 163 -29.46 21.20 14.73
N GLU A 164 -29.62 19.88 14.74
CA GLU A 164 -30.04 19.08 13.57
C GLU A 164 -31.39 19.56 13.01
N LEU A 165 -32.40 19.73 13.88
CA LEU A 165 -33.71 20.27 13.50
C LEU A 165 -33.58 21.67 12.86
N LEU A 166 -32.75 22.54 13.43
CA LEU A 166 -32.53 23.89 12.90
C LEU A 166 -31.76 23.88 11.55
N CYS A 167 -30.85 22.92 11.33
CA CYS A 167 -30.23 22.70 10.03
C CYS A 167 -31.27 22.33 8.96
N THR A 168 -32.14 21.35 9.24
CA THR A 168 -33.21 20.92 8.34
C THR A 168 -34.20 22.06 8.06
N ALA A 169 -34.56 22.85 9.09
CA ALA A 169 -35.42 24.02 8.94
C ALA A 169 -34.79 25.11 8.05
N MET A 170 -33.48 25.36 8.17
CA MET A 170 -32.76 26.30 7.29
C MET A 170 -32.71 25.84 5.83
N ALA A 171 -32.77 24.53 5.57
CA ALA A 171 -32.82 23.97 4.22
C ALA A 171 -34.23 24.07 3.58
N TRP A 172 -35.29 24.13 4.38
CA TRP A 172 -36.68 24.15 3.92
C TRP A 172 -37.05 25.42 3.14
N ALA A 173 -37.89 25.29 2.11
CA ALA A 173 -38.21 26.37 1.18
C ALA A 173 -39.06 27.48 1.83
N ASP A 174 -40.12 27.12 2.54
CA ASP A 174 -41.10 28.09 3.10
C ASP A 174 -40.46 28.99 4.17
N PHE A 175 -39.50 28.44 4.92
CA PHE A 175 -38.73 29.15 5.94
C PHE A 175 -37.76 30.19 5.35
N LYS A 176 -37.48 30.17 4.04
CA LYS A 176 -36.63 31.16 3.34
C LYS A 176 -37.36 32.47 3.00
N SER A 177 -38.66 32.54 3.27
CA SER A 177 -39.47 33.77 3.16
C SER A 177 -38.91 34.92 4.01
N GLN A 178 -39.17 36.17 3.59
CA GLN A 178 -38.61 37.36 4.26
C GLN A 178 -39.10 37.50 5.72
N ASN A 179 -40.31 37.01 6.01
CA ASN A 179 -40.99 37.07 7.31
C ASN A 179 -40.21 36.43 8.47
N HIS A 180 -39.27 35.51 8.17
CA HIS A 180 -38.44 34.82 9.18
C HIS A 180 -36.95 35.15 9.09
N SER A 181 -36.60 36.26 8.42
CA SER A 181 -35.21 36.72 8.25
C SER A 181 -34.45 36.91 9.57
N GLU A 182 -35.09 37.48 10.60
CA GLU A 182 -34.48 37.67 11.93
C GLU A 182 -34.17 36.34 12.62
N LEU A 183 -35.10 35.37 12.59
CA LEU A 183 -34.90 34.06 13.19
C LEU A 183 -33.77 33.29 12.48
N ARG A 184 -33.73 33.33 11.15
CA ARG A 184 -32.62 32.77 10.35
C ARG A 184 -31.27 33.40 10.71
N ALA A 185 -31.22 34.71 10.92
CA ALA A 185 -29.99 35.40 11.33
C ALA A 185 -29.51 34.93 12.72
N LYS A 186 -30.42 34.71 13.68
CA LYS A 186 -30.07 34.16 15.00
C LYS A 186 -29.59 32.71 14.92
N ILE A 187 -30.24 31.85 14.12
CA ILE A 187 -29.79 30.46 13.87
C ILE A 187 -28.37 30.43 13.29
N ILE A 188 -28.07 31.31 12.33
CA ILE A 188 -26.72 31.45 11.75
C ILE A 188 -25.70 31.83 12.82
N SER A 189 -26.02 32.83 13.66
CA SER A 189 -25.16 33.25 14.79
C SER A 189 -24.91 32.09 15.78
N MET A 190 -25.93 31.28 16.06
CA MET A 190 -25.80 30.07 16.87
C MET A 190 -24.84 29.05 16.25
N PHE A 191 -24.85 28.82 14.93
CA PHE A 191 -23.88 27.93 14.28
C PHE A 191 -22.43 28.43 14.48
N PHE A 192 -22.16 29.74 14.34
CA PHE A 192 -20.84 30.31 14.63
C PHE A 192 -20.41 30.11 16.09
N LYS A 193 -21.33 30.30 17.04
CA LYS A 193 -21.08 30.04 18.48
C LYS A 193 -20.73 28.58 18.71
N SER A 194 -21.56 27.67 18.20
CA SER A 194 -21.44 26.21 18.36
C SER A 194 -20.15 25.62 17.76
N LEU A 195 -19.59 26.23 16.71
CA LEU A 195 -18.30 25.81 16.15
C LEU A 195 -17.11 25.98 17.11
N THR A 196 -17.24 26.82 18.14
CA THR A 196 -16.22 27.02 19.19
C THR A 196 -16.45 26.16 20.44
N CYS A 197 -17.52 25.36 20.50
CA CYS A 197 -17.77 24.42 21.59
C CYS A 197 -16.73 23.29 21.65
N ARG A 198 -16.61 22.68 22.85
CA ARG A 198 -15.70 21.56 23.13
C ARG A 198 -16.24 20.22 22.65
N THR A 199 -17.57 20.09 22.65
CA THR A 199 -18.32 18.88 22.31
C THR A 199 -18.28 18.60 20.79
N PRO A 200 -17.67 17.49 20.31
CA PRO A 200 -17.42 17.27 18.88
C PRO A 200 -18.70 17.03 18.06
N GLU A 201 -19.72 16.40 18.62
CA GLU A 201 -20.99 16.12 17.94
C GLU A 201 -21.73 17.41 17.58
N ILE A 202 -21.82 18.33 18.55
CA ILE A 202 -22.42 19.68 18.39
C ILE A 202 -21.71 20.45 17.27
N VAL A 203 -20.37 20.38 17.24
CA VAL A 203 -19.54 21.01 16.22
C VAL A 203 -19.80 20.42 14.84
N ALA A 204 -19.91 19.10 14.72
CA ALA A 204 -20.11 18.42 13.44
C ALA A 204 -21.42 18.86 12.78
N VAL A 205 -22.53 18.86 13.53
CA VAL A 205 -23.84 19.30 13.04
C VAL A 205 -23.84 20.81 12.73
N ALA A 206 -23.26 21.64 13.58
CA ALA A 206 -23.17 23.08 13.33
C ALA A 206 -22.32 23.43 12.08
N LYS A 207 -21.26 22.64 11.81
CA LYS A 207 -20.44 22.78 10.60
C LYS A 207 -21.24 22.46 9.34
N GLU A 208 -22.02 21.38 9.36
CA GLU A 208 -22.86 20.99 8.21
C GLU A 208 -24.02 21.98 8.00
N GLY A 209 -24.67 22.43 9.07
CA GLY A 209 -25.68 23.50 9.00
C GLY A 209 -25.14 24.78 8.36
N LEU A 210 -23.98 25.26 8.81
CA LEU A 210 -23.35 26.45 8.23
C LEU A 210 -22.95 26.23 6.76
N ARG A 211 -22.44 25.03 6.40
CA ARG A 211 -22.13 24.66 5.01
C ARG A 211 -23.37 24.70 4.11
N GLN A 212 -24.50 24.17 4.58
CA GLN A 212 -25.77 24.21 3.84
C GLN A 212 -26.26 25.65 3.65
N VAL A 213 -26.18 26.50 4.67
CA VAL A 213 -26.53 27.92 4.55
C VAL A 213 -25.63 28.64 3.52
N ILE A 214 -24.31 28.43 3.58
CA ILE A 214 -23.34 29.03 2.63
C ILE A 214 -23.66 28.62 1.18
N ASN A 215 -24.01 27.35 0.95
CA ASN A 215 -24.35 26.85 -0.38
C ASN A 215 -25.71 27.37 -0.89
N GLN A 216 -26.66 27.65 0.00
CA GLN A 216 -28.04 28.02 -0.37
C GLN A 216 -28.29 29.52 -0.42
N GLN A 217 -27.56 30.35 0.35
CA GLN A 217 -27.77 31.79 0.41
C GLN A 217 -26.45 32.56 0.57
N ARG A 218 -26.29 33.64 -0.20
CA ARG A 218 -25.19 34.59 -0.01
C ARG A 218 -25.37 35.33 1.32
N MET A 219 -24.50 35.02 2.28
CA MET A 219 -24.52 35.57 3.64
C MET A 219 -24.35 37.11 3.65
N PRO A 220 -25.17 37.87 4.40
CA PRO A 220 -24.96 39.30 4.60
C PRO A 220 -23.63 39.59 5.31
N LYS A 221 -22.88 40.60 4.83
CA LYS A 221 -21.58 40.98 5.39
C LYS A 221 -21.67 41.39 6.86
N GLU A 222 -22.73 42.09 7.24
CA GLU A 222 -22.97 42.57 8.61
C GLU A 222 -23.21 41.41 9.59
N LEU A 223 -24.01 40.42 9.18
CA LEU A 223 -24.25 39.20 9.96
C LEU A 223 -22.96 38.39 10.14
N LEU A 224 -22.16 38.27 9.07
CA LEU A 224 -20.86 37.62 9.14
C LEU A 224 -19.90 38.36 10.10
N GLN A 225 -19.86 39.68 10.04
CA GLN A 225 -19.05 40.51 10.92
C GLN A 225 -19.50 40.41 12.39
N SER A 226 -20.81 40.48 12.67
CA SER A 226 -21.33 40.38 14.03
C SER A 226 -21.08 39.01 14.65
N SER A 227 -21.24 37.92 13.88
CA SER A 227 -20.96 36.55 14.34
C SER A 227 -19.47 36.24 14.50
N LEU A 228 -18.59 36.79 13.66
CA LEU A 228 -17.14 36.57 13.76
C LEU A 228 -16.43 37.50 14.76
N ARG A 229 -16.98 38.67 15.08
CA ARG A 229 -16.34 39.67 15.96
C ARG A 229 -15.92 39.11 17.32
N PRO A 230 -16.73 38.32 18.06
CA PRO A 230 -16.30 37.74 19.34
C PRO A 230 -15.08 36.81 19.20
N ILE A 231 -14.99 36.06 18.10
CA ILE A 231 -13.89 35.13 17.82
C ILE A 231 -12.62 35.91 17.46
N LEU A 232 -12.75 36.95 16.63
CA LEU A 232 -11.63 37.81 16.21
C LEU A 232 -11.07 38.68 17.34
N VAL A 233 -11.92 39.20 18.24
CA VAL A 233 -11.47 39.96 19.42
C VAL A 233 -10.65 39.07 20.36
N ASN A 234 -11.07 37.82 20.56
CA ASN A 234 -10.29 36.85 21.35
C ASN A 234 -8.96 36.45 20.67
N LEU A 235 -8.86 36.57 19.34
CA LEU A 235 -7.61 36.35 18.62
C LEU A 235 -6.61 37.51 18.76
N ALA A 236 -7.08 38.75 18.97
CA ALA A 236 -6.23 39.94 18.99
C ALA A 236 -5.17 39.94 20.10
N HIS A 237 -5.44 39.25 21.22
CA HIS A 237 -4.58 39.19 22.39
C HIS A 237 -4.02 37.78 22.61
N THR A 238 -2.70 37.65 22.74
CA THR A 238 -2.01 36.36 23.00
C THR A 238 -2.61 35.58 24.18
N LYS A 239 -2.98 36.27 25.26
CA LYS A 239 -3.47 35.67 26.50
C LYS A 239 -4.85 35.00 26.37
N ASN A 240 -5.63 35.36 25.35
CA ASN A 240 -6.98 34.85 25.15
C ASN A 240 -7.01 33.64 24.18
N LEU A 241 -5.85 33.27 23.62
CA LEU A 241 -5.72 32.09 22.77
C LEU A 241 -5.96 30.82 23.59
N SER A 242 -6.87 29.98 23.09
CA SER A 242 -7.23 28.70 23.69
C SER A 242 -7.45 27.64 22.61
N MET A 243 -7.30 26.37 22.96
CA MET A 243 -7.48 25.27 22.01
C MET A 243 -8.88 25.24 21.35
N PRO A 244 -10.01 25.45 22.06
CA PRO A 244 -11.33 25.50 21.43
C PRO A 244 -11.48 26.68 20.46
N LEU A 245 -10.91 27.85 20.77
CA LEU A 245 -10.90 29.02 19.89
C LEU A 245 -10.12 28.74 18.60
N LEU A 246 -8.93 28.14 18.70
CA LEU A 246 -8.08 27.81 17.56
C LEU A 246 -8.69 26.70 16.68
N GLN A 247 -9.30 25.67 17.30
CA GLN A 247 -10.06 24.65 16.57
C GLN A 247 -11.30 25.24 15.89
N GLY A 248 -12.05 26.10 16.57
CA GLY A 248 -13.18 26.84 16.01
C GLY A 248 -12.76 27.69 14.81
N LEU A 249 -11.68 28.46 14.95
CA LEU A 249 -11.11 29.26 13.86
C LEU A 249 -10.65 28.40 12.69
N ALA A 250 -10.02 27.24 12.92
CA ALA A 250 -9.62 26.33 11.85
C ALA A 250 -10.84 25.79 11.07
N ARG A 251 -11.92 25.39 11.77
CA ARG A 251 -13.19 24.95 11.15
C ARG A 251 -13.86 26.08 10.36
N LEU A 252 -13.77 27.32 10.85
CA LEU A 252 -14.29 28.51 10.16
C LEU A 252 -13.48 28.85 8.91
N LEU A 253 -12.15 28.81 8.99
CA LEU A 253 -11.26 29.02 7.84
C LEU A 253 -11.44 27.96 6.76
N GLU A 254 -11.82 26.74 7.13
CA GLU A 254 -12.17 25.67 6.17
C GLU A 254 -13.43 26.01 5.35
N LEU A 255 -14.48 26.54 6.00
CA LEU A 255 -15.75 26.89 5.35
C LEU A 255 -15.74 28.27 4.65
N LEU A 256 -14.96 29.22 5.17
CA LEU A 256 -15.05 30.65 4.83
C LEU A 256 -13.69 31.24 4.41
N SER A 257 -12.76 30.42 3.89
CA SER A 257 -11.39 30.85 3.53
C SER A 257 -11.32 32.14 2.69
N SER A 258 -12.26 32.34 1.76
CA SER A 258 -12.35 33.52 0.89
C SER A 258 -12.76 34.82 1.60
N TRP A 259 -13.26 34.75 2.84
CA TRP A 259 -13.70 35.89 3.64
C TRP A 259 -12.63 36.42 4.60
N PHE A 260 -11.52 35.69 4.77
CA PHE A 260 -10.40 36.10 5.62
C PHE A 260 -9.25 36.65 4.78
N ASN A 261 -8.67 37.77 5.20
CA ASN A 261 -7.52 38.38 4.53
C ASN A 261 -6.20 37.75 5.03
N VAL A 262 -5.15 37.81 4.21
CA VAL A 262 -3.80 37.28 4.48
C VAL A 262 -3.17 37.88 5.75
N THR A 263 -3.62 39.08 6.15
CA THR A 263 -3.25 39.75 7.40
C THR A 263 -3.48 38.88 8.65
N LEU A 264 -4.47 37.98 8.63
CA LEU A 264 -4.70 37.00 9.70
C LEU A 264 -3.48 36.07 9.90
N GLY A 265 -2.89 35.59 8.80
CA GLY A 265 -1.69 34.76 8.84
C GLY A 265 -0.48 35.51 9.38
N GLY A 266 -0.34 36.79 9.01
CA GLY A 266 0.65 37.69 9.60
C GLY A 266 0.48 37.86 11.11
N LYS A 267 -0.77 37.97 11.59
CA LYS A 267 -1.07 38.10 13.02
C LYS A 267 -0.78 36.81 13.79
N LEU A 268 -1.18 35.65 13.26
CA LEU A 268 -0.82 34.33 13.83
C LEU A 268 0.71 34.14 13.89
N LEU A 269 1.44 34.59 12.87
CA LEU A 269 2.91 34.55 12.88
C LEU A 269 3.51 35.51 13.92
N GLU A 270 2.93 36.68 14.17
CA GLU A 270 3.32 37.58 15.26
C GLU A 270 3.15 36.93 16.64
N HIS A 271 2.04 36.20 16.85
CA HIS A 271 1.81 35.41 18.06
C HIS A 271 2.85 34.27 18.20
N LEU A 272 3.14 33.54 17.10
CA LEU A 272 4.19 32.52 17.04
C LEU A 272 5.59 33.06 17.38
N LYS A 273 5.96 34.24 16.88
CA LYS A 273 7.23 34.88 17.22
C LYS A 273 7.35 35.20 18.71
N LYS A 274 6.26 35.65 19.35
CA LYS A 274 6.23 35.90 20.81
C LYS A 274 6.38 34.63 21.64
N TRP A 275 6.06 33.45 21.10
CA TRP A 275 6.37 32.17 21.76
C TRP A 275 7.86 31.77 21.68
N MET A 276 8.69 32.47 20.89
CA MET A 276 10.14 32.23 20.84
C MET A 276 10.93 33.04 21.88
N GLU A 277 10.26 33.88 22.68
CA GLU A 277 10.86 34.75 23.69
C GLU A 277 10.45 34.28 25.10
N PRO A 278 11.22 33.39 25.76
CA PRO A 278 10.80 32.73 27.01
C PRO A 278 10.57 33.72 28.17
N ASP A 279 11.34 34.80 28.23
CA ASP A 279 11.26 35.78 29.32
C ASP A 279 9.91 36.51 29.36
N LYS A 280 9.32 36.79 28.19
CA LYS A 280 8.00 37.46 28.08
C LYS A 280 6.83 36.48 28.23
N LEU A 281 7.07 35.18 28.06
CA LEU A 281 6.08 34.12 28.28
C LEU A 281 5.78 33.88 29.76
N SER A 282 6.79 34.04 30.63
CA SER A 282 6.67 33.87 32.09
C SER A 282 5.44 34.57 32.71
N GLN A 283 5.10 35.76 32.20
CA GLN A 283 3.95 36.56 32.65
C GLN A 283 2.59 36.11 32.08
N SER A 284 2.58 35.30 31.03
CA SER A 284 1.36 34.81 30.36
C SER A 284 1.03 33.35 30.70
N ILE A 285 2.01 32.56 31.16
CA ILE A 285 1.82 31.17 31.61
C ILE A 285 0.78 31.06 32.74
N LYS A 286 0.59 32.11 33.57
CA LYS A 286 -0.48 32.18 34.58
C LYS A 286 -1.92 32.08 34.01
N SER A 287 -2.10 32.26 32.70
CA SER A 287 -3.41 32.19 32.03
C SER A 287 -3.71 30.81 31.41
N TRP A 288 -2.76 29.88 31.41
CA TRP A 288 -2.89 28.56 30.80
C TRP A 288 -2.61 27.44 31.81
N LYS A 289 -3.10 26.22 31.52
CA LYS A 289 -2.71 25.05 32.30
C LYS A 289 -1.35 24.55 31.82
N ALA A 290 -0.47 24.20 32.76
CA ALA A 290 0.86 23.68 32.45
C ALA A 290 0.78 22.47 31.49
N GLY A 291 1.51 22.52 30.39
CA GLY A 291 1.52 21.49 29.33
C GLY A 291 0.49 21.70 28.21
N GLU A 292 -0.31 22.76 28.24
CA GLU A 292 -1.16 23.17 27.11
C GLU A 292 -0.45 24.16 26.16
N GLU A 293 0.60 24.85 26.60
CA GLU A 293 1.29 25.90 25.85
C GLU A 293 1.86 25.39 24.49
N PRO A 294 2.55 24.23 24.41
CA PRO A 294 3.01 23.69 23.13
C PRO A 294 1.86 23.28 22.21
N LYS A 295 0.70 22.92 22.78
CA LYS A 295 -0.50 22.56 22.02
C LYS A 295 -1.17 23.80 21.46
N ILE A 296 -1.25 24.90 22.22
CA ILE A 296 -1.80 26.18 21.76
C ILE A 296 -0.91 26.75 20.63
N ALA A 297 0.42 26.72 20.79
CA ALA A 297 1.35 27.10 19.73
C ALA A 297 1.21 26.21 18.48
N ALA A 298 1.02 24.89 18.63
CA ALA A 298 0.76 23.99 17.51
C ALA A 298 -0.63 24.19 16.86
N GLY A 299 -1.63 24.64 17.63
CA GLY A 299 -2.97 24.97 17.15
C GLY A 299 -3.05 26.29 16.37
N ALA A 300 -2.02 27.16 16.48
CA ALA A 300 -1.84 28.30 15.59
C ALA A 300 -1.25 27.90 14.22
N LEU A 301 -0.86 26.62 14.05
CA LEU A 301 -0.51 25.99 12.78
C LEU A 301 -1.67 25.06 12.33
N PRO A 302 -1.72 24.61 11.05
CA PRO A 302 -2.83 23.79 10.54
C PRO A 302 -3.04 22.46 11.29
N SER A 303 -4.29 22.02 11.46
CA SER A 303 -4.69 21.09 12.53
C SER A 303 -4.12 19.66 12.46
N GLY A 304 -3.67 19.11 13.61
CA GLY A 304 -3.41 17.68 13.83
C GLY A 304 -2.95 17.37 15.27
N GLN A 305 -3.27 16.18 15.81
CA GLN A 305 -2.87 15.75 17.17
C GLN A 305 -2.14 14.40 17.17
N VAL A 306 -1.25 14.24 18.16
CA VAL A 306 -0.67 13.07 18.87
C VAL A 306 0.81 13.39 19.18
N TYR A 307 1.28 13.13 20.41
CA TYR A 307 2.54 13.69 20.93
C TYR A 307 3.42 12.68 21.69
N SER A 308 4.74 12.84 21.53
CA SER A 308 5.83 12.21 22.30
C SER A 308 7.12 13.01 22.01
N GLU A 309 8.16 12.96 22.86
CA GLU A 309 9.40 13.74 22.71
C GLU A 309 10.15 13.49 21.39
N LEU A 310 10.06 12.25 20.87
CA LEU A 310 10.58 11.90 19.54
C LEU A 310 9.83 12.62 18.40
N ASN A 311 8.62 13.16 18.66
CA ASN A 311 7.69 13.80 17.73
C ASN A 311 7.31 15.23 18.16
N SER A 312 8.12 16.21 17.76
CA SER A 312 7.84 17.64 17.97
C SER A 312 6.41 18.01 17.50
N PRO A 313 5.63 18.72 18.33
CA PRO A 313 4.19 18.94 18.13
C PRO A 313 3.85 19.72 16.86
N TYR A 314 4.82 20.48 16.33
CA TYR A 314 4.66 21.32 15.14
C TYR A 314 4.80 20.55 13.82
N ARG A 315 5.29 19.29 13.83
CA ARG A 315 5.65 18.56 12.59
C ARG A 315 4.46 18.21 11.71
N LEU A 316 3.39 17.64 12.28
CA LEU A 316 2.19 17.28 11.52
C LEU A 316 1.47 18.54 10.97
N PRO A 317 1.28 19.62 11.77
CA PRO A 317 0.82 20.91 11.26
C PRO A 317 1.65 21.48 10.10
N LEU A 318 2.98 21.49 10.25
CA LEU A 318 3.90 21.98 9.21
C LEU A 318 3.83 21.10 7.95
N THR A 319 3.75 19.79 8.10
CA THR A 319 3.63 18.86 6.95
C THR A 319 2.34 19.14 6.18
N LYS A 320 1.21 19.32 6.86
CA LYS A 320 -0.06 19.68 6.20
C LYS A 320 -0.01 21.04 5.50
N PHE A 321 0.69 22.02 6.07
CA PHE A 321 0.93 23.31 5.40
C PHE A 321 1.75 23.14 4.12
N LEU A 322 2.86 22.41 4.19
CA LEU A 322 3.77 22.19 3.05
C LEU A 322 3.08 21.37 1.95
N ASN A 323 2.28 20.36 2.29
CA ASN A 323 1.48 19.60 1.32
C ASN A 323 0.53 20.48 0.49
N ARG A 324 -0.07 21.51 1.10
CA ARG A 324 -0.97 22.45 0.39
C ARG A 324 -0.23 23.27 -0.69
N TYR A 325 1.08 23.42 -0.55
CA TYR A 325 1.95 24.16 -1.46
C TYR A 325 3.12 23.28 -1.92
N ALA A 326 2.83 22.01 -2.26
CA ALA A 326 3.84 20.96 -2.44
C ALA A 326 4.98 21.37 -3.40
N THR A 327 4.65 21.94 -4.56
CA THR A 327 5.62 22.41 -5.57
C THR A 327 6.59 23.46 -4.98
N LEU A 328 6.05 24.51 -4.34
CA LEU A 328 6.85 25.56 -3.70
C LEU A 328 7.67 25.04 -2.51
N ALA A 329 7.12 24.09 -1.76
CA ALA A 329 7.82 23.44 -0.65
C ALA A 329 9.02 22.60 -1.15
N VAL A 330 8.82 21.81 -2.21
CA VAL A 330 9.87 21.04 -2.87
C VAL A 330 10.97 21.97 -3.37
N ASP A 331 10.63 23.02 -4.11
CA ASP A 331 11.60 23.99 -4.63
C ASP A 331 12.37 24.71 -3.50
N TYR A 332 11.68 25.07 -2.41
CA TYR A 332 12.29 25.68 -1.23
C TYR A 332 13.34 24.77 -0.55
N PHE A 333 13.07 23.46 -0.46
CA PHE A 333 13.98 22.49 0.15
C PHE A 333 15.10 22.03 -0.80
N LEU A 334 14.81 21.86 -2.10
CA LEU A 334 15.81 21.47 -3.10
C LEU A 334 16.88 22.55 -3.26
N ALA A 335 16.50 23.83 -3.30
CA ALA A 335 17.42 24.97 -3.30
C ALA A 335 18.29 25.08 -2.01
N ARG A 336 18.02 24.27 -0.98
CA ARG A 336 18.72 24.26 0.32
C ARG A 336 19.27 22.88 0.68
N LEU A 337 19.51 22.00 -0.29
CA LEU A 337 20.13 20.68 -0.06
C LEU A 337 21.54 20.74 0.53
N ASN A 338 22.23 21.88 0.50
CA ASN A 338 23.50 22.06 1.19
C ASN A 338 23.34 22.31 2.72
N ASP A 339 22.18 22.74 3.24
CA ASP A 339 22.01 22.99 4.69
C ASP A 339 21.47 21.73 5.42
N PRO A 340 22.28 21.08 6.28
CA PRO A 340 21.87 19.86 6.97
C PRO A 340 20.65 20.04 7.89
N LYS A 341 20.34 21.26 8.37
CA LYS A 341 19.18 21.52 9.24
C LYS A 341 17.89 21.42 8.43
N TYR A 342 17.84 22.03 7.24
CA TYR A 342 16.69 21.95 6.34
C TYR A 342 16.53 20.55 5.76
N PHE A 343 17.62 19.93 5.30
CA PHE A 343 17.56 18.57 4.75
C PHE A 343 17.10 17.53 5.77
N ARG A 344 17.63 17.55 7.01
CA ARG A 344 17.15 16.66 8.09
C ARG A 344 15.65 16.88 8.31
N ARG A 345 15.18 18.14 8.39
CA ARG A 345 13.75 18.45 8.55
C ARG A 345 12.91 17.88 7.41
N PHE A 346 13.34 18.08 6.15
CA PHE A 346 12.65 17.59 4.96
C PHE A 346 12.58 16.05 4.94
N MET A 347 13.69 15.38 5.23
CA MET A 347 13.76 13.92 5.32
C MET A 347 12.88 13.32 6.42
N TYR A 348 12.66 14.02 7.54
CA TYR A 348 11.67 13.59 8.54
C TYR A 348 10.23 13.74 8.02
N ILE A 349 9.92 14.84 7.32
CA ILE A 349 8.60 15.10 6.74
C ILE A 349 8.28 14.04 5.68
N LEU A 350 9.20 13.82 4.73
CA LEU A 350 9.06 12.84 3.65
C LEU A 350 9.01 11.39 4.12
N ARG A 351 9.47 11.07 5.33
CA ARG A 351 9.33 9.74 5.94
C ARG A 351 8.05 9.55 6.76
N SER A 352 7.33 10.62 7.07
CA SER A 352 6.04 10.54 7.78
C SER A 352 4.92 10.16 6.82
N ASP A 353 3.88 9.49 7.30
CA ASP A 353 2.74 9.05 6.45
C ASP A 353 2.08 10.26 5.78
N ALA A 354 1.90 11.34 6.54
CA ALA A 354 1.38 12.62 6.07
C ALA A 354 2.23 13.28 4.97
N GLY A 355 3.48 12.87 4.74
CA GLY A 355 4.37 13.41 3.71
C GLY A 355 4.07 12.95 2.27
N GLN A 356 3.03 12.13 2.04
CA GLN A 356 2.73 11.55 0.71
C GLN A 356 2.66 12.59 -0.42
N PRO A 357 1.95 13.73 -0.31
CA PRO A 357 1.84 14.69 -1.41
C PRO A 357 3.19 15.31 -1.82
N LEU A 358 4.11 15.47 -0.88
CA LEU A 358 5.48 15.94 -1.16
C LEU A 358 6.34 14.86 -1.82
N ARG A 359 6.11 13.57 -1.51
CA ARG A 359 6.73 12.45 -2.20
C ARG A 359 6.25 12.36 -3.64
N ASP A 360 4.93 12.48 -3.86
CA ASP A 360 4.32 12.42 -5.19
C ASP A 360 4.80 13.58 -6.09
N GLU A 361 4.98 14.78 -5.51
CA GLU A 361 5.51 15.93 -6.24
C GLU A 361 6.99 15.76 -6.62
N LEU A 362 7.84 15.33 -5.66
CA LEU A 362 9.23 14.97 -5.95
C LEU A 362 9.35 13.89 -7.03
N ALA A 363 8.45 12.90 -6.99
CA ALA A 363 8.44 11.78 -7.92
C ALA A 363 8.17 12.19 -9.37
N LYS A 364 7.40 13.27 -9.58
CA LYS A 364 7.11 13.86 -10.90
C LYS A 364 8.23 14.77 -11.41
N SER A 365 9.13 15.24 -10.56
CA SER A 365 10.18 16.20 -10.92
C SER A 365 11.61 15.66 -10.69
N PRO A 366 11.99 14.52 -11.29
CA PRO A 366 13.32 13.92 -11.12
C PRO A 366 14.44 14.89 -11.54
N GLN A 367 14.24 15.64 -12.63
CA GLN A 367 15.21 16.60 -13.17
C GLN A 367 15.58 17.69 -12.16
N LYS A 368 14.64 18.15 -11.32
CA LYS A 368 14.92 19.14 -10.26
C LYS A 368 15.86 18.56 -9.19
N ILE A 369 15.72 17.28 -8.87
CA ILE A 369 16.61 16.56 -7.93
C ILE A 369 18.01 16.43 -8.54
N LEU A 370 18.09 16.03 -9.81
CA LEU A 370 19.36 15.89 -10.53
C LEU A 370 20.10 17.23 -10.67
N ALA A 371 19.42 18.31 -11.07
CA ALA A 371 20.01 19.64 -11.17
C ALA A 371 20.50 20.19 -9.81
N SER A 372 19.82 19.86 -8.71
CA SER A 372 20.17 20.36 -7.37
C SER A 372 21.28 19.58 -6.68
N ALA A 373 21.56 18.33 -7.08
CA ALA A 373 22.49 17.43 -6.38
C ALA A 373 23.55 16.76 -7.26
N PHE A 374 23.30 16.61 -8.56
CA PHE A 374 24.18 15.95 -9.54
C PHE A 374 24.42 16.80 -10.81
N PRO A 375 24.64 18.12 -10.72
CA PRO A 375 24.79 18.98 -11.91
C PRO A 375 25.98 18.57 -12.79
N GLU A 376 27.02 17.97 -12.21
CA GLU A 376 28.20 17.46 -12.90
C GLU A 376 27.91 16.29 -13.86
N PHE A 377 26.80 15.58 -13.65
CA PHE A 377 26.40 14.39 -14.42
C PHE A 377 25.29 14.67 -15.44
N LEU A 378 24.79 15.91 -15.51
CA LEU A 378 23.84 16.33 -16.54
C LEU A 378 24.57 16.60 -17.87
N PRO A 379 23.97 16.27 -19.03
CA PRO A 379 24.53 16.64 -20.32
C PRO A 379 24.60 18.17 -20.42
N LYS A 380 25.82 18.71 -20.57
CA LYS A 380 26.05 20.13 -20.80
C LYS A 380 25.50 20.48 -22.18
N SER A 381 24.65 21.50 -22.26
CA SER A 381 24.22 22.07 -23.52
C SER A 381 25.31 22.97 -24.09
N ASP A 382 25.95 22.56 -25.18
CA ASP A 382 27.00 23.33 -25.88
C ASP A 382 26.42 24.55 -26.64
N VAL A 383 25.88 25.54 -25.91
CA VAL A 383 25.50 26.86 -26.46
C VAL A 383 25.72 27.99 -25.45
N GLU A 384 26.98 28.37 -25.23
CA GLU A 384 27.32 29.75 -24.80
C GLU A 384 28.55 30.25 -25.57
N MET A 385 28.30 30.72 -26.80
CA MET A 385 29.23 31.56 -27.56
C MET A 385 28.96 33.04 -27.24
N SER A 386 30.02 33.77 -26.91
CA SER A 386 30.10 35.23 -26.71
C SER A 386 29.33 35.85 -25.52
N SER A 387 30.08 36.40 -24.56
CA SER A 387 30.39 37.85 -24.59
C SER A 387 31.31 38.30 -23.45
N ASN A 388 32.25 39.20 -23.79
CA ASN A 388 32.91 40.21 -22.94
C ASN A 388 33.77 39.73 -21.74
N SER A 389 34.96 40.26 -21.41
CA SER A 389 35.99 41.10 -22.06
C SER A 389 36.88 41.66 -20.93
N SER A 390 38.19 41.39 -20.91
CA SER A 390 39.22 42.32 -20.41
C SER A 390 40.64 41.77 -20.63
N THR A 391 41.62 42.68 -20.63
CA THR A 391 42.95 42.57 -21.26
C THR A 391 44.07 41.97 -20.38
N PRO A 392 45.22 41.55 -20.97
CA PRO A 392 46.29 40.79 -20.31
C PRO A 392 47.36 41.69 -19.66
N PRO A 393 48.31 41.12 -18.86
CA PRO A 393 49.71 40.98 -19.32
C PRO A 393 50.48 39.78 -18.67
N PRO A 394 51.81 39.64 -18.83
CA PRO A 394 52.55 39.34 -20.07
C PRO A 394 53.39 38.03 -19.96
N ALA A 395 54.06 37.65 -21.05
CA ALA A 395 54.82 36.40 -21.16
C ALA A 395 56.21 36.40 -20.48
N LEU A 396 56.70 35.20 -20.14
CA LEU A 396 58.12 34.88 -19.99
C LEU A 396 58.42 33.57 -20.74
N LEU A 397 59.55 33.54 -21.45
CA LEU A 397 60.01 32.46 -22.34
C LEU A 397 61.17 31.67 -21.71
N GLY A 398 61.38 30.45 -22.18
CA GLY A 398 62.49 29.55 -21.82
C GLY A 398 61.99 28.28 -21.10
N GLU A 399 62.42 27.06 -21.44
CA GLU A 399 63.41 26.65 -22.45
C GLU A 399 63.14 25.17 -22.85
N GLU A 400 63.63 24.73 -24.00
CA GLU A 400 63.35 23.38 -24.57
C GLU A 400 64.18 22.26 -23.91
N SER A 401 63.62 21.04 -23.86
CA SER A 401 64.41 19.81 -24.03
C SER A 401 63.54 18.61 -24.44
N LEU A 402 64.05 17.84 -25.40
CA LEU A 402 63.36 16.79 -26.16
C LEU A 402 63.68 15.38 -25.63
N VAL A 403 62.68 14.53 -25.41
CA VAL A 403 62.71 13.06 -25.70
C VAL A 403 61.28 12.58 -26.00
N ALA A 404 61.10 11.65 -26.94
CA ALA A 404 59.82 11.07 -27.35
C ALA A 404 59.85 9.51 -27.33
N PRO A 405 58.79 8.75 -27.71
CA PRO A 405 58.07 7.82 -26.82
C PRO A 405 58.31 6.32 -27.14
N PRO A 406 57.70 5.35 -26.41
CA PRO A 406 56.35 4.81 -26.69
C PRO A 406 55.51 4.50 -25.42
N ALA A 407 54.22 4.11 -25.41
CA ALA A 407 53.13 4.07 -26.41
C ALA A 407 51.74 3.91 -25.71
N ASP A 408 50.67 4.14 -26.46
CA ASP A 408 49.27 3.66 -26.34
C ASP A 408 48.63 3.35 -24.96
N SER A 409 47.77 4.28 -24.51
CA SER A 409 46.45 3.91 -23.97
C SER A 409 45.42 4.99 -24.33
N ALA A 410 44.19 4.58 -24.68
CA ALA A 410 43.20 5.47 -25.30
C ALA A 410 42.60 6.50 -24.32
N ASN A 411 42.41 7.72 -24.83
CA ASN A 411 41.93 8.87 -24.06
C ASN A 411 40.55 8.66 -23.43
N LEU A 412 40.48 8.82 -22.10
CA LEU A 412 39.25 9.16 -21.37
C LEU A 412 39.37 10.63 -20.91
N PRO A 413 38.29 11.43 -20.97
CA PRO A 413 38.35 12.83 -20.51
C PRO A 413 38.47 12.88 -18.99
N THR A 414 39.64 13.28 -18.50
CA THR A 414 39.93 13.45 -17.07
C THR A 414 39.17 14.66 -16.52
N ILE A 415 38.00 14.41 -15.90
CA ILE A 415 37.27 15.46 -15.17
C ILE A 415 38.10 15.84 -13.92
N PRO A 416 38.37 17.13 -13.64
CA PRO A 416 39.14 17.54 -12.47
C PRO A 416 38.47 17.13 -11.15
N ASN A 417 39.27 16.79 -10.13
CA ASN A 417 38.79 16.54 -8.77
C ASN A 417 38.24 17.83 -8.12
N VAL A 418 36.98 18.16 -8.40
CA VAL A 418 36.21 19.14 -7.63
C VAL A 418 35.74 18.49 -6.33
N ALA A 419 35.86 19.19 -5.21
CA ALA A 419 35.42 18.69 -3.91
C ALA A 419 33.91 18.44 -3.93
N THR A 420 33.50 17.17 -3.82
CA THR A 420 32.10 16.75 -3.94
C THR A 420 31.23 17.38 -2.84
N SER A 421 30.23 18.17 -3.25
CA SER A 421 29.43 18.99 -2.34
C SER A 421 28.55 18.20 -1.36
N ASP A 422 28.14 18.83 -0.26
CA ASP A 422 27.20 18.25 0.71
C ASP A 422 25.81 17.95 0.08
N ALA A 423 25.37 18.75 -0.91
CA ALA A 423 24.14 18.53 -1.67
C ALA A 423 24.15 17.22 -2.46
N TYR A 424 25.31 16.76 -2.95
CA TYR A 424 25.44 15.48 -3.64
C TYR A 424 25.05 14.31 -2.73
N PHE A 425 25.64 14.23 -1.53
CA PHE A 425 25.35 13.15 -0.60
C PHE A 425 23.91 13.24 -0.04
N GLN A 426 23.41 14.46 0.15
CA GLN A 426 22.03 14.70 0.61
C GLN A 426 21.01 14.35 -0.49
N GLY A 427 21.29 14.65 -1.75
CA GLY A 427 20.52 14.20 -2.91
C GLY A 427 20.53 12.69 -3.10
N LEU A 428 21.67 12.03 -2.95
CA LEU A 428 21.75 10.56 -2.98
C LEU A 428 20.92 9.94 -1.84
N ALA A 429 20.98 10.50 -0.63
CA ALA A 429 20.16 10.07 0.49
C ALA A 429 18.66 10.29 0.27
N LEU A 430 18.27 11.35 -0.46
CA LEU A 430 16.91 11.65 -0.88
C LEU A 430 16.40 10.62 -1.91
N ILE A 431 17.16 10.39 -2.99
CA ILE A 431 16.86 9.38 -4.02
C ILE A 431 16.70 8.01 -3.37
N LYS A 432 17.68 7.57 -2.55
CA LYS A 432 17.62 6.31 -1.81
C LYS A 432 16.46 6.23 -0.82
N MET A 433 15.86 7.35 -0.43
CA MET A 433 14.64 7.39 0.38
C MET A 433 13.39 7.26 -0.50
N LEU A 434 13.30 7.99 -1.61
CA LEU A 434 12.20 7.89 -2.59
C LEU A 434 12.08 6.46 -3.13
N VAL A 435 13.19 5.87 -3.60
CA VAL A 435 13.26 4.47 -4.09
C VAL A 435 12.81 3.44 -3.03
N LYS A 436 12.93 3.75 -1.73
CA LYS A 436 12.42 2.87 -0.66
C LYS A 436 10.90 3.04 -0.44
N LEU A 437 10.38 4.26 -0.54
CA LEU A 437 8.99 4.56 -0.19
C LEU A 437 8.02 4.51 -1.37
N ILE A 438 8.54 4.59 -2.61
CA ILE A 438 7.78 4.46 -3.84
C ILE A 438 8.42 3.31 -4.64
N PRO A 439 7.89 2.08 -4.50
CA PRO A 439 8.25 0.98 -5.40
C PRO A 439 8.06 1.38 -6.86
N SER A 440 8.79 0.72 -7.77
CA SER A 440 8.87 0.99 -9.21
C SER A 440 9.27 2.41 -9.67
N TRP A 441 9.31 3.44 -8.81
CA TRP A 441 9.63 4.83 -9.19
C TRP A 441 10.89 4.97 -10.06
N LEU A 442 11.95 4.21 -9.76
CA LEU A 442 13.21 4.30 -10.51
C LEU A 442 13.10 3.76 -11.95
N HIS A 443 12.23 2.75 -12.19
CA HIS A 443 11.93 2.25 -13.54
C HIS A 443 11.20 3.30 -14.38
N SER A 444 10.30 4.06 -13.75
CA SER A 444 9.59 5.17 -14.41
C SER A 444 10.48 6.41 -14.65
N ASN A 445 11.70 6.45 -14.07
CA ASN A 445 12.57 7.63 -14.07
C ASN A 445 14.00 7.27 -14.50
N GLN A 446 14.12 6.67 -15.69
CA GLN A 446 15.40 6.24 -16.27
C GLN A 446 16.56 7.26 -16.19
N PRO A 447 16.37 8.59 -16.43
CA PRO A 447 17.46 9.56 -16.28
C PRO A 447 18.09 9.60 -14.88
N VAL A 448 17.33 9.24 -13.84
CA VAL A 448 17.86 9.10 -12.47
C VAL A 448 18.68 7.83 -12.37
N PHE A 449 18.22 6.71 -12.92
CA PHE A 449 18.97 5.46 -12.95
C PHE A 449 20.30 5.62 -13.71
N ASP A 450 20.28 6.21 -14.91
CA ASP A 450 21.46 6.51 -15.71
C ASP A 450 22.47 7.36 -14.92
N THR A 451 22.00 8.41 -14.25
CA THR A 451 22.84 9.25 -13.38
C THR A 451 23.43 8.44 -12.23
N LEU A 452 22.67 7.55 -11.59
CA LEU A 452 23.19 6.68 -10.53
C LEU A 452 24.25 5.68 -11.07
N VAL A 453 24.12 5.21 -12.32
CA VAL A 453 25.12 4.34 -12.97
C VAL A 453 26.41 5.13 -13.29
N LEU A 454 26.30 6.37 -13.76
CA LEU A 454 27.46 7.27 -13.95
C LEU A 454 28.14 7.58 -12.61
N VAL A 455 27.36 7.91 -11.59
CA VAL A 455 27.84 8.10 -10.20
C VAL A 455 28.55 6.85 -9.69
N TRP A 456 27.97 5.65 -9.90
CA TRP A 456 28.60 4.39 -9.55
C TRP A 456 29.94 4.21 -10.25
N LYS A 457 30.04 4.50 -11.55
CA LYS A 457 31.29 4.39 -12.32
C LYS A 457 32.31 5.53 -12.05
N SER A 458 31.93 6.57 -11.32
CA SER A 458 32.77 7.77 -11.18
C SER A 458 34.11 7.51 -10.45
N PRO A 459 35.25 8.04 -10.95
CA PRO A 459 36.56 7.90 -10.29
C PRO A 459 36.59 8.48 -8.87
N ALA A 460 35.84 9.56 -8.61
CA ALA A 460 35.74 10.16 -7.29
C ALA A 460 35.10 9.22 -6.25
N ARG A 461 34.05 8.47 -6.64
CA ARG A 461 33.44 7.42 -5.79
C ARG A 461 34.39 6.25 -5.57
N VAL A 462 35.14 5.84 -6.61
CA VAL A 462 36.15 4.77 -6.50
C VAL A 462 37.26 5.17 -5.52
N SER A 463 37.84 6.37 -5.66
CA SER A 463 38.87 6.90 -4.76
C SER A 463 38.39 6.97 -3.30
N ARG A 464 37.16 7.47 -3.07
CA ARG A 464 36.53 7.46 -1.75
C ARG A 464 36.40 6.04 -1.16
N LEU A 465 36.06 5.04 -1.98
CA LEU A 465 35.95 3.66 -1.49
C LEU A 465 37.29 3.06 -1.06
N TYR A 466 38.40 3.39 -1.73
CA TYR A 466 39.74 2.95 -1.31
C TYR A 466 40.19 3.62 -0.01
N ASN A 467 39.80 4.88 0.23
CA ASN A 467 40.19 5.66 1.40
C ASN A 467 39.09 5.68 2.49
N GLU A 468 38.28 4.62 2.63
CA GLU A 468 37.07 4.59 3.48
C GLU A 468 37.33 5.02 4.95
N GLN A 469 38.52 4.71 5.49
CA GLN A 469 38.91 5.01 6.88
C GLN A 469 39.02 6.51 7.18
N GLU A 470 39.26 7.35 6.17
CA GLU A 470 39.42 8.81 6.31
C GLU A 470 38.10 9.57 6.14
N LEU A 471 37.02 8.86 5.79
CA LEU A 471 35.75 9.46 5.39
C LEU A 471 34.74 9.60 6.53
N ASN A 472 33.86 10.59 6.40
CA ASN A 472 32.75 10.75 7.33
C ASN A 472 31.64 9.72 7.07
N LEU A 473 30.79 9.50 8.09
CA LEU A 473 29.71 8.49 8.06
C LEU A 473 28.69 8.66 6.91
N VAL A 474 28.59 9.85 6.30
CA VAL A 474 27.71 10.13 5.16
C VAL A 474 28.38 9.68 3.86
N GLN A 475 29.66 10.00 3.68
CA GLN A 475 30.48 9.60 2.54
C GLN A 475 30.65 8.07 2.47
N VAL A 476 30.99 7.42 3.60
CA VAL A 476 31.07 5.94 3.71
C VAL A 476 29.76 5.25 3.26
N LYS A 477 28.61 5.90 3.46
CA LYS A 477 27.30 5.34 3.09
C LYS A 477 26.96 5.49 1.62
N GLU A 478 27.74 6.20 0.82
CA GLU A 478 27.52 6.43 -0.62
C GLU A 478 27.31 5.12 -1.39
N SER A 479 28.32 4.24 -1.41
CA SER A 479 28.25 2.93 -2.08
C SER A 479 27.10 2.07 -1.53
N LYS A 480 26.86 2.10 -0.22
CA LYS A 480 25.76 1.40 0.45
C LYS A 480 24.38 1.94 0.09
N TRP A 481 24.27 3.20 -0.31
CA TRP A 481 23.03 3.80 -0.81
C TRP A 481 22.81 3.49 -2.29
N LEU A 482 23.86 3.56 -3.11
CA LEU A 482 23.81 3.18 -4.54
C LEU A 482 23.38 1.72 -4.72
N VAL A 483 24.04 0.78 -4.01
CA VAL A 483 23.64 -0.64 -4.00
C VAL A 483 22.19 -0.82 -3.57
N LYS A 484 21.69 -0.02 -2.61
CA LYS A 484 20.28 -0.08 -2.20
C LYS A 484 19.32 0.51 -3.24
N CYS A 485 19.75 1.43 -4.10
CA CYS A 485 18.94 1.87 -5.23
C CYS A 485 18.88 0.75 -6.29
N PHE A 486 20.02 0.21 -6.71
CA PHE A 486 20.08 -0.86 -7.71
C PHE A 486 19.36 -2.14 -7.28
N LEU A 487 19.46 -2.56 -6.00
CA LEU A 487 18.71 -3.70 -5.49
C LEU A 487 17.19 -3.47 -5.43
N ASN A 488 16.70 -2.23 -5.37
CA ASN A 488 15.25 -1.96 -5.47
C ASN A 488 14.79 -1.80 -6.93
N TYR A 489 15.72 -1.57 -7.86
CA TYR A 489 15.49 -1.66 -9.30
C TYR A 489 15.39 -3.14 -9.72
N LEU A 490 16.40 -3.96 -9.44
CA LEU A 490 16.47 -5.36 -9.88
C LEU A 490 15.54 -6.36 -9.16
N ARG A 491 14.78 -5.92 -8.14
CA ARG A 491 13.91 -6.82 -7.35
C ARG A 491 12.52 -7.03 -7.95
N PRO A 492 11.80 -5.98 -8.39
CA PRO A 492 10.47 -6.15 -8.98
C PRO A 492 10.52 -6.71 -10.40
N ASP A 493 11.53 -6.32 -11.19
CA ASP A 493 11.69 -6.75 -12.58
C ASP A 493 12.95 -7.62 -12.72
N LYS A 494 12.75 -8.94 -12.83
CA LYS A 494 13.80 -9.90 -13.21
C LYS A 494 13.82 -10.18 -14.72
N THR A 495 12.86 -9.59 -15.44
CA THR A 495 12.53 -9.87 -16.83
C THR A 495 13.21 -8.90 -17.79
N GLU A 496 13.59 -7.70 -17.38
CA GLU A 496 14.29 -6.69 -18.21
C GLU A 496 15.47 -7.26 -19.02
N VAL A 497 16.32 -8.10 -18.42
CA VAL A 497 17.44 -8.76 -19.12
C VAL A 497 16.99 -9.97 -19.94
N ALA A 498 15.94 -10.67 -19.50
CA ALA A 498 15.40 -11.82 -20.22
C ALA A 498 14.68 -11.40 -21.52
N GLU A 499 13.90 -10.32 -21.47
CA GLU A 499 13.04 -9.85 -22.56
C GLU A 499 13.66 -8.70 -23.36
N GLY A 500 14.23 -7.69 -22.66
CA GLY A 500 14.67 -6.44 -23.27
C GLY A 500 16.07 -6.45 -23.89
N TYR A 501 16.95 -7.38 -23.48
CA TYR A 501 18.32 -7.43 -24.01
C TYR A 501 18.39 -8.17 -25.36
N PRO A 502 19.15 -7.67 -26.34
CA PRO A 502 19.39 -8.38 -27.59
C PRO A 502 20.28 -9.63 -27.36
N PRO A 503 20.17 -10.68 -28.21
CA PRO A 503 20.87 -11.96 -28.01
C PRO A 503 22.39 -11.86 -27.88
N ASN A 504 23.03 -10.94 -28.59
CA ASN A 504 24.47 -10.67 -28.45
C ASN A 504 24.88 -10.20 -27.04
N MET A 505 24.05 -9.40 -26.36
CA MET A 505 24.29 -8.98 -24.99
C MET A 505 23.99 -10.11 -23.99
N LYS A 506 22.96 -10.91 -24.23
CA LYS A 506 22.69 -12.15 -23.45
C LYS A 506 23.88 -13.11 -23.51
N ARG A 507 24.45 -13.32 -24.69
CA ARG A 507 25.66 -14.13 -24.91
C ARG A 507 26.88 -13.56 -24.18
N ALA A 508 27.09 -12.25 -24.23
CA ALA A 508 28.19 -11.59 -23.51
C ALA A 508 28.06 -11.75 -21.98
N LEU A 509 26.85 -11.65 -21.43
CA LEU A 509 26.57 -11.90 -20.01
C LEU A 509 26.86 -13.36 -19.62
N LEU A 510 26.45 -14.32 -20.45
CA LEU A 510 26.71 -15.75 -20.22
C LEU A 510 28.21 -16.06 -20.23
N LEU A 511 28.97 -15.54 -21.20
CA LEU A 511 30.43 -15.70 -21.27
C LEU A 511 31.13 -15.06 -20.06
N TYR A 512 30.65 -13.89 -19.60
CA TYR A 512 31.17 -13.24 -18.39
C TYR A 512 30.88 -14.06 -17.13
N PHE A 513 29.68 -14.63 -16.99
CA PHE A 513 29.35 -15.56 -15.90
C PHE A 513 30.26 -16.79 -15.90
N LEU A 514 30.49 -17.41 -17.07
CA LEU A 514 31.39 -18.57 -17.18
C LEU A 514 32.84 -18.22 -16.76
N ASN A 515 33.33 -17.03 -17.08
CA ASN A 515 34.63 -16.54 -16.62
C ASN A 515 34.66 -16.29 -15.10
N LEU A 516 33.61 -15.67 -14.52
CA LEU A 516 33.48 -15.50 -13.06
C LEU A 516 33.47 -16.84 -12.31
N PHE A 517 32.76 -17.84 -12.85
CA PHE A 517 32.72 -19.19 -12.29
C PHE A 517 34.10 -19.88 -12.35
N GLN A 518 34.79 -19.79 -13.48
CA GLN A 518 36.12 -20.41 -13.66
C GLN A 518 37.23 -19.73 -12.83
N SER A 519 37.17 -18.41 -12.66
CA SER A 519 38.19 -17.63 -11.96
C SER A 519 38.11 -17.71 -10.43
N LYS A 520 37.09 -18.39 -9.87
CA LYS A 520 36.82 -18.52 -8.43
C LYS A 520 36.85 -17.19 -7.65
N GLN A 521 36.58 -16.06 -8.31
CA GLN A 521 36.59 -14.72 -7.70
C GLN A 521 35.39 -14.45 -6.76
N LEU A 522 34.33 -15.25 -6.90
CA LEU A 522 33.09 -15.15 -6.14
C LEU A 522 32.81 -16.45 -5.39
N GLY A 523 32.40 -16.36 -4.13
CA GLY A 523 31.92 -17.52 -3.35
C GLY A 523 30.57 -18.04 -3.87
N HIS A 524 30.27 -19.30 -3.59
CA HIS A 524 29.12 -20.02 -4.15
C HIS A 524 27.77 -19.31 -3.95
N ASP A 525 27.52 -18.69 -2.78
CA ASP A 525 26.31 -17.90 -2.51
C ASP A 525 26.05 -16.80 -3.57
N HIS A 526 27.11 -16.14 -4.05
CA HIS A 526 26.99 -15.09 -5.05
C HIS A 526 26.71 -15.68 -6.44
N LEU A 527 27.31 -16.82 -6.77
CA LEU A 527 27.05 -17.54 -8.02
C LEU A 527 25.61 -18.03 -8.09
N VAL A 528 25.07 -18.58 -6.99
CA VAL A 528 23.66 -18.97 -6.84
C VAL A 528 22.72 -17.80 -7.11
N VAL A 529 22.96 -16.64 -6.47
CA VAL A 529 22.14 -15.44 -6.70
C VAL A 529 22.21 -14.95 -8.15
N VAL A 530 23.39 -15.01 -8.79
CA VAL A 530 23.54 -14.66 -10.22
C VAL A 530 22.79 -15.65 -11.12
N MET A 531 22.80 -16.95 -10.81
CA MET A 531 22.04 -17.95 -11.56
C MET A 531 20.53 -17.73 -11.46
N GLN A 532 20.00 -17.57 -10.23
CA GLN A 532 18.57 -17.36 -9.95
C GLN A 532 18.01 -16.04 -10.48
N MET A 533 18.79 -14.96 -10.44
CA MET A 533 18.33 -13.61 -10.78
C MET A 533 18.57 -13.23 -12.25
N LEU A 534 19.58 -13.82 -12.90
CA LEU A 534 20.04 -13.41 -14.22
C LEU A 534 20.10 -14.56 -15.22
N ILE A 535 20.90 -15.60 -14.94
CA ILE A 535 21.26 -16.59 -15.98
C ILE A 535 20.09 -17.52 -16.33
N LEU A 536 19.44 -18.13 -15.34
CA LEU A 536 18.34 -19.07 -15.60
C LEU A 536 17.11 -18.38 -16.23
N PRO A 537 16.61 -17.22 -15.75
CA PRO A 537 15.51 -16.52 -16.40
C PRO A 537 15.84 -16.09 -17.84
N MET A 538 17.05 -15.55 -18.07
CA MET A 538 17.52 -15.11 -19.38
C MET A 538 17.58 -16.27 -20.39
N LEU A 539 18.15 -17.41 -19.99
CA LEU A 539 18.23 -18.60 -20.85
C LEU A 539 16.84 -19.20 -21.11
N ALA A 540 15.98 -19.29 -20.10
CA ALA A 540 14.65 -19.86 -20.26
C ALA A 540 13.81 -19.06 -21.26
N HIS A 541 13.83 -17.73 -21.18
CA HIS A 541 13.14 -16.87 -22.14
C HIS A 541 13.77 -16.95 -23.54
N ALA A 542 15.10 -16.92 -23.66
CA ALA A 542 15.78 -17.04 -24.95
C ALA A 542 15.45 -18.37 -25.66
N PHE A 543 15.41 -19.50 -24.94
CA PHE A 543 15.07 -20.80 -25.51
C PHE A 543 13.60 -20.92 -25.90
N GLN A 544 12.67 -20.39 -25.08
CA GLN A 544 11.24 -20.37 -25.41
C GLN A 544 10.94 -19.57 -26.68
N ASN A 545 11.67 -18.47 -26.90
CA ASN A 545 11.49 -17.58 -28.05
C ASN A 545 12.41 -17.92 -29.24
N GLY A 546 13.00 -19.12 -29.27
CA GLY A 546 13.80 -19.61 -30.41
C GLY A 546 15.17 -18.92 -30.61
N GLN A 547 15.60 -18.06 -29.69
CA GLN A 547 16.89 -17.35 -29.72
C GLN A 547 18.08 -18.24 -29.32
N SER A 548 17.88 -19.56 -29.20
CA SER A 548 18.84 -20.53 -28.66
C SER A 548 20.23 -20.41 -29.28
N TRP A 549 20.34 -20.47 -30.61
CA TRP A 549 21.61 -20.46 -31.34
C TRP A 549 22.36 -19.11 -31.26
N GLU A 550 21.63 -18.00 -31.09
CA GLU A 550 22.24 -16.67 -31.00
C GLU A 550 22.90 -16.43 -29.63
N VAL A 551 22.31 -17.01 -28.57
CA VAL A 551 22.79 -16.87 -27.19
C VAL A 551 23.78 -17.97 -26.81
N VAL A 552 23.55 -19.21 -27.25
CA VAL A 552 24.29 -20.41 -26.85
C VAL A 552 24.78 -21.15 -28.11
N ASP A 553 26.08 -21.10 -28.34
CA ASP A 553 26.74 -21.86 -29.42
C ASP A 553 27.33 -23.20 -28.91
N PRO A 554 27.75 -24.12 -29.81
CA PRO A 554 28.32 -25.41 -29.40
C PRO A 554 29.59 -25.31 -28.53
N GLY A 555 30.36 -24.22 -28.63
CA GLY A 555 31.53 -23.97 -27.80
C GLY A 555 31.15 -23.57 -26.37
N ILE A 556 30.07 -22.79 -26.22
CA ILE A 556 29.45 -22.46 -24.94
C ILE A 556 28.84 -23.72 -24.32
N ILE A 557 28.12 -24.54 -25.08
CA ILE A 557 27.58 -25.84 -24.62
C ILE A 557 28.71 -26.71 -24.07
N LYS A 558 29.77 -26.92 -24.85
CA LYS A 558 30.94 -27.68 -24.42
C LYS A 558 31.57 -27.09 -23.16
N THR A 559 31.68 -25.76 -23.06
CA THR A 559 32.23 -25.09 -21.87
C THR A 559 31.37 -25.33 -20.63
N ILE A 560 30.03 -25.28 -20.76
CA ILE A 560 29.12 -25.57 -19.66
C ILE A 560 29.25 -27.04 -19.24
N VAL A 561 29.23 -27.99 -20.18
CA VAL A 561 29.38 -29.41 -19.86
C VAL A 561 30.74 -29.69 -19.20
N ASP A 562 31.86 -29.34 -19.85
CA ASP A 562 33.21 -29.69 -19.41
C ASP A 562 33.67 -28.95 -18.14
N LYS A 563 33.07 -27.79 -17.80
CA LYS A 563 33.52 -26.94 -16.67
C LYS A 563 32.52 -26.78 -15.52
N LEU A 564 31.23 -26.95 -15.77
CA LEU A 564 30.18 -26.77 -14.75
C LEU A 564 29.48 -28.10 -14.42
N LEU A 565 29.27 -28.99 -15.40
CA LEU A 565 28.50 -30.23 -15.20
C LEU A 565 29.36 -31.48 -14.99
N ASP A 566 30.51 -31.62 -15.67
CA ASP A 566 31.48 -32.69 -15.39
C ASP A 566 32.90 -32.16 -15.05
N PRO A 567 33.04 -31.26 -14.06
CA PRO A 567 34.35 -30.82 -13.59
C PRO A 567 35.09 -31.96 -12.86
N PRO A 568 36.42 -31.84 -12.65
CA PRO A 568 37.18 -32.79 -11.83
C PRO A 568 36.55 -33.02 -10.46
N GLU A 569 36.62 -34.26 -9.94
CA GLU A 569 35.90 -34.64 -8.71
C GLU A 569 36.23 -33.72 -7.52
N GLU A 570 37.50 -33.32 -7.41
CA GLU A 570 38.04 -32.33 -6.46
C GLU A 570 37.23 -31.02 -6.45
N VAL A 571 36.92 -30.48 -7.64
CA VAL A 571 36.15 -29.24 -7.80
C VAL A 571 34.66 -29.50 -7.55
N SER A 572 34.14 -30.65 -7.97
CA SER A 572 32.73 -31.04 -7.74
C SER A 572 32.37 -31.28 -6.27
N ALA A 573 33.39 -31.55 -5.44
CA ALA A 573 33.26 -31.76 -4.01
C ALA A 573 33.13 -30.43 -3.24
N GLU A 574 33.74 -29.35 -3.74
CA GLU A 574 33.68 -28.01 -3.13
C GLU A 574 32.28 -27.36 -3.25
N TYR A 575 31.47 -27.72 -4.25
CA TYR A 575 30.18 -27.06 -4.50
C TYR A 575 29.18 -27.29 -3.36
N ASP A 576 28.64 -26.22 -2.78
CA ASP A 576 27.58 -26.27 -1.77
C ASP A 576 26.23 -26.71 -2.36
N GLU A 577 25.32 -27.24 -1.52
CA GLU A 577 24.01 -27.77 -1.98
C GLU A 577 23.20 -26.76 -2.84
N PRO A 578 23.08 -25.46 -2.47
CA PRO A 578 22.35 -24.51 -3.29
C PRO A 578 22.94 -24.36 -4.70
N LEU A 579 24.26 -24.39 -4.84
CA LEU A 579 24.91 -24.29 -6.15
C LEU A 579 24.66 -25.55 -7.00
N ARG A 580 24.68 -26.74 -6.38
CA ARG A 580 24.31 -28.00 -7.06
C ARG A 580 22.88 -27.94 -7.59
N ILE A 581 21.94 -27.39 -6.82
CA ILE A 581 20.54 -27.21 -7.24
C ILE A 581 20.45 -26.33 -8.49
N GLU A 582 21.10 -25.16 -8.50
CA GLU A 582 21.08 -24.24 -9.65
C GLU A 582 21.76 -24.85 -10.91
N LEU A 583 22.84 -25.62 -10.73
CA LEU A 583 23.49 -26.36 -11.83
C LEU A 583 22.60 -27.48 -12.39
N LEU A 584 21.82 -28.16 -11.53
CA LEU A 584 20.83 -29.15 -11.97
C LEU A 584 19.64 -28.48 -12.69
N GLN A 585 19.20 -27.30 -12.25
CA GLN A 585 18.20 -26.50 -12.99
C GLN A 585 18.73 -26.08 -14.37
N LEU A 586 19.98 -25.60 -14.45
CA LEU A 586 20.64 -25.25 -15.72
C LEU A 586 20.70 -26.46 -16.66
N ALA A 587 21.20 -27.61 -16.19
CA ALA A 587 21.28 -28.83 -16.97
C ALA A 587 19.89 -29.30 -17.45
N THR A 588 18.87 -29.16 -16.61
CA THR A 588 17.47 -29.51 -16.96
C THR A 588 16.91 -28.59 -18.04
N LEU A 589 17.19 -27.29 -17.95
CA LEU A 589 16.80 -26.31 -18.96
C LEU A 589 17.47 -26.60 -20.31
N LEU A 590 18.76 -26.94 -20.30
CA LEU A 590 19.50 -27.32 -21.51
C LEU A 590 18.92 -28.60 -22.13
N LEU A 591 18.65 -29.64 -21.33
CA LEU A 591 18.00 -30.88 -21.79
C LEU A 591 16.60 -30.66 -22.37
N LYS A 592 15.83 -29.69 -21.86
CA LYS A 592 14.48 -29.42 -22.36
C LYS A 592 14.46 -28.80 -23.76
N TYR A 593 15.42 -27.93 -24.08
CA TYR A 593 15.37 -27.12 -25.31
C TYR A 593 16.49 -27.40 -26.33
N LEU A 594 17.63 -27.99 -25.94
CA LEU A 594 18.81 -28.20 -26.79
C LEU A 594 19.16 -29.69 -26.99
N GLN A 595 18.13 -30.54 -27.07
CA GLN A 595 18.27 -32.01 -27.14
C GLN A 595 19.22 -32.48 -28.26
N ASN A 596 19.13 -31.86 -29.44
CA ASN A 596 19.91 -32.23 -30.62
C ASN A 596 21.41 -31.88 -30.48
N ASP A 597 21.73 -30.72 -29.91
CA ASP A 597 23.11 -30.24 -29.75
C ASP A 597 23.85 -30.98 -28.63
N LEU A 598 23.12 -31.42 -27.61
CA LEU A 598 23.64 -32.13 -26.44
C LEU A 598 23.90 -33.64 -26.67
N VAL A 599 23.53 -34.20 -27.83
CA VAL A 599 23.71 -35.65 -28.16
C VAL A 599 25.15 -36.13 -27.95
N GLN A 600 26.14 -35.29 -28.27
CA GLN A 600 27.57 -35.61 -28.11
C GLN A 600 27.99 -35.69 -26.64
N HIS A 601 27.30 -34.96 -25.76
CA HIS A 601 27.58 -34.81 -24.33
C HIS A 601 26.68 -35.70 -23.43
N ARG A 602 25.97 -36.66 -24.03
CA ARG A 602 24.98 -37.49 -23.31
C ARG A 602 25.57 -38.34 -22.18
N LYS A 603 26.87 -38.67 -22.20
CA LYS A 603 27.51 -39.50 -21.15
C LYS A 603 27.77 -38.67 -19.90
N GLU A 604 28.23 -37.45 -20.11
CA GLU A 604 28.58 -36.45 -19.13
C GLU A 604 27.30 -35.98 -18.41
N LEU A 605 26.23 -35.72 -19.17
CA LEU A 605 24.91 -35.33 -18.65
C LEU A 605 24.28 -36.42 -17.76
N ILE A 606 24.24 -37.69 -18.20
CA ILE A 606 23.69 -38.76 -17.35
C ILE A 606 24.58 -39.04 -16.14
N LYS A 607 25.91 -38.96 -16.28
CA LYS A 607 26.86 -39.08 -15.16
C LYS A 607 26.61 -38.00 -14.11
N PHE A 608 26.42 -36.74 -14.52
CA PHE A 608 26.13 -35.61 -13.63
C PHE A 608 24.84 -35.83 -12.83
N GLY A 609 23.71 -36.10 -13.51
CA GLY A 609 22.43 -36.36 -12.83
C GLY A 609 22.47 -37.59 -11.93
N TRP A 610 23.09 -38.69 -12.39
CA TRP A 610 23.18 -39.93 -11.63
C TRP A 610 24.10 -39.83 -10.41
N ASN A 611 25.17 -39.04 -10.47
CA ASN A 611 26.05 -38.78 -9.34
C ASN A 611 25.34 -37.98 -8.24
N HIS A 612 24.48 -37.02 -8.60
CA HIS A 612 23.68 -36.28 -7.63
C HIS A 612 22.53 -37.13 -7.05
N LEU A 613 21.91 -38.01 -7.84
CA LEU A 613 20.87 -38.94 -7.38
C LEU A 613 21.36 -39.92 -6.29
N LYS A 614 22.66 -40.23 -6.27
CA LYS A 614 23.31 -41.12 -5.28
C LYS A 614 23.68 -40.44 -3.96
N ARG A 615 23.69 -39.10 -3.87
CA ARG A 615 24.06 -38.37 -2.65
C ARG A 615 22.90 -38.40 -1.65
N GLU A 616 23.21 -38.22 -0.35
CA GLU A 616 22.22 -38.36 0.74
C GLU A 616 21.38 -37.08 0.99
N ASP A 617 21.69 -35.99 0.27
CA ASP A 617 21.07 -34.67 0.42
C ASP A 617 19.60 -34.65 -0.05
N SER A 618 18.72 -33.85 0.57
CA SER A 618 17.27 -33.96 0.38
C SER A 618 16.68 -33.12 -0.76
N ALA A 619 17.24 -31.94 -1.07
CA ALA A 619 16.70 -31.02 -2.06
C ALA A 619 17.40 -31.15 -3.42
N SER A 620 18.73 -31.20 -3.44
CA SER A 620 19.51 -31.43 -4.67
C SER A 620 19.16 -32.75 -5.37
N LYS A 621 18.85 -33.80 -4.61
CA LYS A 621 18.41 -35.11 -5.10
C LYS A 621 17.07 -35.07 -5.86
N GLN A 622 16.15 -34.17 -5.49
CA GLN A 622 14.87 -33.99 -6.19
C GLN A 622 15.08 -33.30 -7.55
N TRP A 623 15.94 -32.28 -7.60
CA TRP A 623 16.34 -31.68 -8.87
C TRP A 623 17.16 -32.62 -9.76
N ALA A 624 17.96 -33.51 -9.16
CA ALA A 624 18.65 -34.57 -9.89
C ALA A 624 17.69 -35.60 -10.50
N PHE A 625 16.62 -35.95 -9.79
CA PHE A 625 15.53 -36.75 -10.37
C PHE A 625 14.92 -36.06 -11.60
N VAL A 626 14.51 -34.79 -11.48
CA VAL A 626 13.85 -34.06 -12.58
C VAL A 626 14.78 -33.93 -13.79
N ASN A 627 16.06 -33.66 -13.53
CA ASN A 627 17.10 -33.64 -14.54
C ASN A 627 17.23 -34.98 -15.29
N VAL A 628 17.28 -36.10 -14.55
CA VAL A 628 17.35 -37.44 -15.15
C VAL A 628 16.06 -37.76 -15.92
N CYS A 629 14.87 -37.39 -15.45
CA CYS A 629 13.64 -37.60 -16.21
C CYS A 629 13.63 -36.88 -17.56
N HIS A 630 14.03 -35.61 -17.61
CA HIS A 630 14.18 -34.89 -18.89
C HIS A 630 15.31 -35.46 -19.76
N PHE A 631 16.36 -36.06 -19.18
CA PHE A 631 17.35 -36.82 -19.95
C PHE A 631 16.74 -38.08 -20.59
N LEU A 632 15.91 -38.83 -19.85
CA LEU A 632 15.25 -40.05 -20.33
C LEU A 632 14.16 -39.76 -21.38
N GLU A 633 13.52 -38.59 -21.30
CA GLU A 633 12.61 -38.05 -22.31
C GLU A 633 13.37 -37.68 -23.61
N ALA A 634 14.49 -36.98 -23.49
CA ALA A 634 15.31 -36.53 -24.62
C ALA A 634 16.11 -37.65 -25.30
N TYR A 635 16.56 -38.67 -24.54
CA TYR A 635 17.46 -39.71 -25.04
C TYR A 635 17.03 -41.12 -24.68
N GLN A 636 17.12 -42.00 -25.67
CA GLN A 636 16.80 -43.42 -25.47
C GLN A 636 17.70 -44.08 -24.42
N ALA A 637 17.07 -44.59 -23.35
CA ALA A 637 17.73 -45.11 -22.17
C ALA A 637 17.21 -46.49 -21.73
N PRO A 638 18.00 -47.29 -20.99
CA PRO A 638 17.58 -48.62 -20.55
C PRO A 638 16.48 -48.60 -19.47
N GLU A 639 15.51 -49.52 -19.60
CA GLU A 639 14.35 -49.70 -18.69
C GLU A 639 14.71 -49.70 -17.19
N LYS A 640 15.89 -50.20 -16.83
CA LYS A 640 16.39 -50.28 -15.44
C LYS A 640 16.57 -48.90 -14.78
N ILE A 641 16.88 -47.87 -15.56
CA ILE A 641 17.15 -46.52 -15.05
C ILE A 641 15.85 -45.84 -14.65
N ILE A 642 14.83 -45.88 -15.51
CA ILE A 642 13.50 -45.29 -15.30
C ILE A 642 12.91 -45.73 -13.94
N LEU A 643 13.04 -47.02 -13.60
CA LEU A 643 12.51 -47.59 -12.37
C LEU A 643 13.33 -47.27 -11.11
N GLN A 644 14.67 -47.24 -11.21
CA GLN A 644 15.48 -46.80 -10.09
C GLN A 644 15.25 -45.33 -9.77
N VAL A 645 15.02 -44.49 -10.78
CA VAL A 645 14.71 -43.06 -10.62
C VAL A 645 13.38 -42.90 -9.87
N ALA A 646 12.29 -43.50 -10.36
CA ALA A 646 10.95 -43.44 -9.77
C ALA A 646 10.87 -43.80 -8.27
N LEU A 647 11.73 -44.72 -7.81
CA LEU A 647 11.72 -45.29 -6.46
C LEU A 647 12.62 -44.56 -5.45
N VAL A 648 13.29 -43.47 -5.83
CA VAL A 648 14.32 -42.79 -5.01
C VAL A 648 13.81 -41.50 -4.32
N ILE A 649 12.57 -41.09 -4.57
CA ILE A 649 11.98 -39.88 -3.97
C ILE A 649 11.38 -40.17 -2.59
N GLU A 650 11.95 -39.56 -1.55
CA GLU A 650 11.32 -39.41 -0.24
C GLU A 650 10.74 -37.99 -0.12
N ALA A 651 9.44 -37.80 -0.35
CA ALA A 651 8.79 -36.51 -0.10
C ALA A 651 8.62 -36.31 1.42
N LYS A 652 9.32 -35.30 1.98
CA LYS A 652 9.25 -34.93 3.41
C LYS A 652 8.52 -33.60 3.65
N ASP A 653 8.58 -32.68 2.71
CA ASP A 653 8.05 -31.32 2.82
C ASP A 653 7.13 -30.94 1.64
N LYS A 654 6.33 -29.88 1.78
CA LYS A 654 5.33 -29.47 0.77
C LYS A 654 5.92 -29.19 -0.62
N GLU A 655 7.11 -28.60 -0.69
CA GLU A 655 7.79 -28.34 -1.97
C GLU A 655 8.24 -29.65 -2.63
N ALA A 656 8.67 -30.63 -1.83
CA ALA A 656 9.00 -31.96 -2.30
C ALA A 656 7.76 -32.70 -2.85
N THR A 657 6.57 -32.47 -2.30
CA THR A 657 5.31 -33.01 -2.84
C THR A 657 5.01 -32.48 -4.24
N THR A 658 5.16 -31.16 -4.48
CA THR A 658 4.93 -30.56 -5.80
C THR A 658 5.93 -31.11 -6.83
N MET A 659 7.21 -31.19 -6.47
CA MET A 659 8.25 -31.77 -7.32
C MET A 659 8.02 -33.28 -7.58
N TYR A 660 7.52 -34.02 -6.59
CA TYR A 660 7.10 -35.43 -6.72
C TYR A 660 5.92 -35.60 -7.69
N THR A 661 4.93 -34.70 -7.67
CA THR A 661 3.81 -34.73 -8.63
C THR A 661 4.30 -34.47 -10.05
N GLN A 662 5.13 -33.45 -10.26
CA GLN A 662 5.73 -33.17 -11.58
C GLN A 662 6.62 -34.34 -12.07
N ALA A 663 7.35 -34.97 -11.16
CA ALA A 663 8.13 -36.19 -11.41
C ALA A 663 7.27 -37.36 -11.90
N LEU A 664 6.10 -37.60 -11.28
CA LEU A 664 5.15 -38.62 -11.71
C LEU A 664 4.50 -38.29 -13.07
N GLU A 665 4.26 -37.02 -13.38
CA GLU A 665 3.78 -36.60 -14.71
C GLU A 665 4.83 -36.82 -15.81
N LEU A 666 6.10 -36.48 -15.56
CA LEU A 666 7.19 -36.76 -16.50
C LEU A 666 7.41 -38.28 -16.69
N LEU A 667 7.32 -39.07 -15.61
CA LEU A 667 7.34 -40.53 -15.69
C LEU A 667 6.17 -41.07 -16.53
N SER A 668 4.98 -40.49 -16.38
CA SER A 668 3.80 -40.84 -17.18
C SER A 668 4.00 -40.57 -18.67
N GLN A 669 4.59 -39.43 -19.03
CA GLN A 669 4.90 -39.07 -20.42
C GLN A 669 5.99 -39.99 -21.00
N ALA A 670 7.02 -40.32 -20.21
CA ALA A 670 8.01 -41.31 -20.60
C ALA A 670 7.39 -42.70 -20.85
N LEU A 671 6.43 -43.14 -20.04
CA LEU A 671 5.77 -44.44 -20.24
C LEU A 671 4.82 -44.48 -21.47
N GLU A 672 4.33 -43.34 -21.95
CA GLU A 672 3.56 -43.23 -23.20
C GLU A 672 4.45 -43.40 -24.43
N VAL A 673 5.65 -42.80 -24.43
CA VAL A 673 6.63 -42.94 -25.53
C VAL A 673 7.25 -44.36 -25.54
N TRP A 674 7.17 -45.10 -24.42
CA TRP A 674 7.82 -46.40 -24.20
C TRP A 674 6.83 -47.51 -23.78
N PRO A 675 5.80 -47.84 -24.57
CA PRO A 675 4.65 -48.67 -24.15
C PRO A 675 4.98 -50.14 -23.79
N ASN A 676 6.20 -50.60 -24.06
CA ASN A 676 6.66 -51.97 -23.81
C ASN A 676 7.64 -52.10 -22.62
N ALA A 677 7.92 -51.01 -21.89
CA ALA A 677 8.91 -50.98 -20.81
C ALA A 677 8.59 -51.98 -19.68
N ASN A 678 9.48 -52.95 -19.44
CA ASN A 678 9.19 -54.04 -18.51
C ASN A 678 9.33 -53.66 -17.02
N VAL A 679 8.26 -53.12 -16.44
CA VAL A 679 8.16 -52.81 -15.02
C VAL A 679 7.85 -54.07 -14.19
N LYS A 680 8.71 -54.38 -13.20
CA LYS A 680 8.58 -55.55 -12.32
C LYS A 680 8.18 -55.18 -10.88
N PHE A 681 7.36 -56.01 -10.24
CA PHE A 681 6.82 -55.75 -8.91
C PHE A 681 7.83 -56.00 -7.78
N ASN A 682 8.74 -56.97 -7.93
CA ASN A 682 9.89 -57.20 -7.02
C ASN A 682 10.76 -55.96 -6.71
N TYR A 683 10.65 -54.86 -7.46
CA TYR A 683 11.34 -53.61 -7.11
C TYR A 683 10.70 -52.90 -5.89
N LEU A 684 9.38 -52.99 -5.71
CA LEU A 684 8.69 -52.45 -4.52
C LEU A 684 9.07 -53.28 -3.28
N GLU A 685 9.15 -54.60 -3.42
CA GLU A 685 9.66 -55.50 -2.37
C GLU A 685 11.11 -55.17 -1.97
N LYS A 686 11.99 -54.87 -2.95
CA LYS A 686 13.35 -54.37 -2.67
C LYS A 686 13.38 -52.99 -2.00
N LEU A 687 12.45 -52.10 -2.32
CA LEU A 687 12.34 -50.79 -1.66
C LEU A 687 11.97 -50.97 -0.18
N LEU A 688 10.99 -51.82 0.12
CA LEU A 688 10.61 -52.16 1.50
C LEU A 688 11.76 -52.83 2.27
N ASN A 689 12.49 -53.75 1.62
CA ASN A 689 13.58 -54.51 2.25
C ASN A 689 14.91 -53.73 2.40
N ASN A 690 15.15 -52.68 1.61
CA ASN A 690 16.39 -51.87 1.70
C ASN A 690 16.35 -50.83 2.84
N MET A 691 15.23 -50.70 3.55
CA MET A 691 15.08 -49.78 4.68
C MET A 691 15.86 -50.32 5.90
N GLN A 692 17.10 -49.86 6.09
CA GLN A 692 17.85 -50.19 7.30
C GLN A 692 17.12 -49.64 8.54
N PRO A 693 17.02 -50.43 9.64
CA PRO A 693 16.27 -50.06 10.84
C PRO A 693 16.91 -48.93 11.68
N SER A 694 17.98 -48.29 11.18
CA SER A 694 18.74 -47.22 11.84
C SER A 694 18.24 -45.80 11.51
N GLN A 695 17.36 -45.63 10.52
CA GLN A 695 16.72 -44.34 10.23
C GLN A 695 15.23 -44.39 10.60
N SER A 696 14.79 -43.42 11.42
CA SER A 696 13.41 -43.31 11.91
C SER A 696 12.42 -42.90 10.82
N LYS A 697 12.13 -43.80 9.89
CA LYS A 697 11.22 -43.61 8.77
C LYS A 697 9.92 -44.39 8.99
N ASP A 698 8.80 -43.71 8.82
CA ASP A 698 7.48 -44.34 8.87
C ASP A 698 7.29 -45.22 7.61
N PRO A 699 7.12 -46.55 7.76
CA PRO A 699 7.04 -47.46 6.60
C PRO A 699 5.79 -47.22 5.74
N SER A 700 4.77 -46.53 6.29
CA SER A 700 3.53 -46.21 5.58
C SER A 700 3.75 -45.26 4.38
N THR A 701 4.61 -44.24 4.53
CA THR A 701 4.87 -43.24 3.48
C THR A 701 5.61 -43.82 2.28
N ALA A 702 6.60 -44.69 2.54
CA ALA A 702 7.37 -45.36 1.49
C ALA A 702 6.51 -46.34 0.68
N LEU A 703 5.58 -47.03 1.36
CA LEU A 703 4.58 -47.88 0.72
C LEU A 703 3.63 -47.07 -0.17
N ALA A 704 3.11 -45.94 0.33
CA ALA A 704 2.22 -45.06 -0.45
C ALA A 704 2.91 -44.54 -1.73
N GLN A 705 4.14 -44.06 -1.63
CA GLN A 705 4.92 -43.57 -2.77
C GLN A 705 5.23 -44.69 -3.80
N GLY A 706 5.51 -45.91 -3.33
CA GLY A 706 5.68 -47.08 -4.20
C GLY A 706 4.38 -47.45 -4.94
N LEU A 707 3.23 -47.30 -4.29
CA LEU A 707 1.92 -47.54 -4.88
C LEU A 707 1.51 -46.45 -5.88
N ASP A 708 1.83 -45.18 -5.63
CA ASP A 708 1.57 -44.08 -6.58
C ASP A 708 2.31 -44.29 -7.92
N VAL A 709 3.60 -44.66 -7.84
CA VAL A 709 4.40 -45.02 -9.02
C VAL A 709 3.79 -46.21 -9.75
N MET A 710 3.39 -47.26 -9.04
CA MET A 710 2.72 -48.42 -9.64
C MET A 710 1.37 -48.08 -10.27
N ASN A 711 0.59 -47.18 -9.66
CA ASN A 711 -0.67 -46.72 -10.21
C ASN A 711 -0.44 -45.99 -11.54
N LYS A 712 0.58 -45.14 -11.63
CA LYS A 712 0.93 -44.45 -12.89
C LYS A 712 1.40 -45.41 -13.99
N VAL A 713 2.10 -46.49 -13.62
CA VAL A 713 2.47 -47.57 -14.56
C VAL A 713 1.23 -48.36 -15.00
N LEU A 714 0.32 -48.69 -14.08
CA LEU A 714 -0.94 -49.37 -14.36
C LEU A 714 -1.86 -48.56 -15.28
N GLU A 715 -1.94 -47.23 -15.10
CA GLU A 715 -2.72 -46.34 -15.96
C GLU A 715 -2.25 -46.37 -17.43
N LYS A 716 -0.94 -46.52 -17.68
CA LYS A 716 -0.37 -46.46 -19.03
C LYS A 716 -0.11 -47.82 -19.67
N GLN A 717 0.20 -48.84 -18.89
CA GLN A 717 0.60 -50.17 -19.40
C GLN A 717 -0.13 -51.33 -18.66
N PRO A 718 -1.47 -51.29 -18.52
CA PRO A 718 -2.21 -52.22 -17.64
C PRO A 718 -2.00 -53.68 -18.02
N HIS A 719 -2.12 -54.03 -19.30
CA HIS A 719 -2.00 -55.41 -19.77
C HIS A 719 -0.57 -55.97 -19.63
N LEU A 720 0.46 -55.14 -19.88
CA LEU A 720 1.86 -55.54 -19.78
C LEU A 720 2.26 -55.72 -18.31
N PHE A 721 1.92 -54.75 -17.47
CA PHE A 721 2.24 -54.76 -16.04
C PHE A 721 1.54 -55.91 -15.32
N ILE A 722 0.23 -56.11 -15.52
CA ILE A 722 -0.51 -57.21 -14.88
C ILE A 722 0.06 -58.56 -15.34
N ARG A 723 0.27 -58.76 -16.64
CA ARG A 723 0.81 -60.02 -17.18
C ARG A 723 2.17 -60.38 -16.58
N ASN A 724 3.06 -59.41 -16.44
CA ASN A 724 4.42 -59.65 -15.95
C ASN A 724 4.51 -59.84 -14.43
N ASN A 725 3.50 -59.39 -13.68
CA ASN A 725 3.55 -59.30 -12.21
C ASN A 725 2.44 -60.05 -11.47
N ILE A 726 1.52 -60.72 -12.19
CA ILE A 726 0.32 -61.37 -11.64
C ILE A 726 0.61 -62.25 -10.40
N ASN A 727 1.71 -63.01 -10.42
CA ASN A 727 2.10 -63.90 -9.32
C ASN A 727 2.50 -63.12 -8.05
N GLN A 728 3.23 -62.01 -8.20
CA GLN A 728 3.68 -61.16 -7.09
C GLN A 728 2.52 -60.35 -6.51
N ILE A 729 1.63 -59.84 -7.38
CA ILE A 729 0.39 -59.17 -6.99
C ILE A 729 -0.51 -60.14 -6.19
N SER A 730 -0.66 -61.39 -6.67
CA SER A 730 -1.46 -62.42 -5.98
C SER A 730 -0.90 -62.73 -4.59
N GLN A 731 0.41 -62.92 -4.46
CA GLN A 731 1.07 -63.24 -3.17
C GLN A 731 0.86 -62.14 -2.11
N ILE A 732 0.82 -60.87 -2.53
CA ILE A 732 0.68 -59.73 -1.61
C ILE A 732 -0.78 -59.46 -1.23
N LEU A 733 -1.74 -59.76 -2.12
CA LEU A 733 -3.17 -59.62 -1.82
C LEU A 733 -3.73 -60.79 -1.00
N GLU A 734 -3.12 -61.97 -1.07
CA GLU A 734 -3.60 -63.19 -0.40
C GLU A 734 -3.78 -63.05 1.13
N PRO A 735 -2.88 -62.39 1.91
CA PRO A 735 -3.11 -62.12 3.33
C PRO A 735 -4.30 -61.19 3.60
N CYS A 736 -4.51 -60.17 2.76
CA CYS A 736 -5.60 -59.20 2.92
C CYS A 736 -6.99 -59.86 2.80
N PHE A 737 -7.12 -60.93 2.01
CA PHE A 737 -8.36 -61.70 1.92
C PHE A 737 -8.54 -62.68 3.09
N LYS A 738 -7.45 -63.22 3.66
CA LYS A 738 -7.51 -64.15 4.81
C LYS A 738 -7.91 -63.46 6.12
N GLN A 739 -7.61 -62.18 6.28
CA GLN A 739 -7.82 -61.47 7.55
C GLN A 739 -9.29 -61.13 7.85
N LYS A 740 -10.17 -61.10 6.84
CA LYS A 740 -11.61 -60.74 6.99
C LYS A 740 -12.53 -61.83 7.58
N MET A 741 -12.02 -63.03 7.87
CA MET A 741 -12.85 -64.19 8.26
C MET A 741 -12.93 -64.45 9.77
N LEU A 742 -12.23 -63.68 10.62
CA LEU A 742 -12.12 -63.97 12.06
C LEU A 742 -13.10 -63.21 12.97
N ASP A 743 -13.62 -62.05 12.56
CA ASP A 743 -14.52 -61.22 13.40
C ASP A 743 -16.02 -61.51 13.18
N ALA A 744 -16.37 -62.49 12.34
CA ALA A 744 -17.75 -62.86 12.03
C ALA A 744 -18.20 -64.13 12.79
N GLY A 745 -18.03 -64.16 14.12
CA GLY A 745 -18.65 -65.20 14.95
C GLY A 745 -17.98 -65.56 16.27
N LYS A 746 -18.03 -64.67 17.26
CA LYS A 746 -18.26 -65.04 18.68
C LYS A 746 -18.68 -63.84 19.52
#